data_AF-A0A2M6K975-F1
#
_entry.id   AF-A0A2M6K975-F1
#
_cell.length_a   1.000
_cell.length_b   1.000
_cell.length_c   1.000
_cell.angle_alpha   90.00
_cell.angle_beta   90.00
_cell.angle_gamma   90.00
#
_symmetry.space_group_name_H-M   'P 1'
#
loop_
_entity.id
_entity.type
_entity.pdbx_description
1 polymer ?
#
loop_
_entity_poly.entity_id
_entity_poly.type
_entity_poly.pdbx_seq_one_letter_code
_entity_poly.pdbx_strand_id
1 'polypeptide(L)'
;MKNKILKNQRHNPFSIQEGKFKFGRLDGFSYRLGWTEDSFVDGDGRSETVGKSFNIFKLKIVGLIFFLSIFILLSRVAWLQIAKGDYYYSLAEGNRIRIERIEAKRGIIYDRNMSPLVRNTPNWLVYFIQADLPENKNEKAEIIKRLSQILGNMTEEEINDILDKAEPGYLESFQPLFIADNISHEKAMQIYLEAGKMPGVVLANKTRREYDLYSLSLSHDLGYTGKINPEELEQFGDEYLPIDYIGKTGVEYFWENELRGKNGAKHIEVDALGKEKKIISQTLAEDGHNLVLSLDMELQKKLEEIISNSFKKLKLTKAAAVVMDPNNGEVLALISLPGYDNNAFARGISHDEYSQLINHPDNSLFHRAVSGEYPSGSTIKPVLAAAALEEGIISERTTFNSVGGISISQWFFPDWKAGGHGLTDVRKALAQSVNTFFYYIGGGYQNFTGLGVDRMVNYFGEFGLGAQTGIDLAGEASGFLPSKEWKEKVKGESWYIGDTYHLAIGQGDILVTPLQVADFTAVFANGSSLYRPHLVKEILTAGDKHFVDIETAPIRSGFIDSYNIQVVREGMRQAVTTGSAQSLRSVPVTVAGKTGTAQWSTKLPEHAWFTGFAPYENPEIVITVLIEQGGEGSAVAVPIAREFLYWYFTFKRS
;
A
#
# COMPACT_ATOMS: atom_id res chain seq x y z
N MET A 1 95.44 -107.75 3.72
CA MET A 1 96.55 -108.23 2.87
C MET A 1 96.30 -107.81 1.42
N LYS A 2 97.36 -107.32 0.74
CA LYS A 2 97.50 -106.92 -0.69
C LYS A 2 96.68 -105.69 -1.16
N ASN A 3 97.28 -104.50 -1.28
CA ASN A 3 98.07 -103.93 -2.41
C ASN A 3 97.21 -103.60 -3.64
N LYS A 4 97.33 -102.47 -4.37
CA LYS A 4 97.90 -101.11 -4.19
C LYS A 4 97.53 -100.32 -5.48
N ILE A 5 97.49 -98.98 -5.37
CA ILE A 5 97.68 -97.91 -6.39
C ILE A 5 96.49 -97.42 -7.28
N LEU A 6 96.43 -96.07 -7.33
CA LEU A 6 95.98 -95.10 -8.37
C LEU A 6 94.61 -94.45 -8.12
N LYS A 7 94.55 -93.18 -7.62
CA LYS A 7 94.69 -91.87 -8.32
C LYS A 7 93.62 -91.68 -9.42
N ASN A 8 92.95 -90.56 -9.63
CA ASN A 8 92.80 -89.24 -8.99
C ASN A 8 91.72 -88.49 -9.84
N GLN A 9 91.20 -87.36 -9.34
CA GLN A 9 90.55 -86.26 -10.09
C GLN A 9 89.13 -86.55 -10.62
N ARG A 10 88.07 -85.84 -10.23
CA ARG A 10 87.72 -84.39 -10.08
C ARG A 10 86.62 -84.06 -11.12
N HIS A 11 85.50 -83.62 -10.57
CA HIS A 11 84.33 -82.95 -11.13
C HIS A 11 84.44 -82.31 -12.52
N ASN A 12 83.41 -82.53 -13.35
CA ASN A 12 82.92 -81.52 -14.29
C ASN A 12 81.37 -81.53 -14.33
N PRO A 13 80.69 -80.46 -13.87
CA PRO A 13 79.24 -80.30 -13.88
C PRO A 13 78.68 -79.68 -15.18
N PHE A 14 79.46 -79.61 -16.27
CA PHE A 14 78.97 -79.17 -17.58
C PHE A 14 79.53 -80.05 -18.71
N SER A 15 78.69 -80.91 -19.31
CA SER A 15 78.90 -81.34 -20.70
C SER A 15 77.55 -81.59 -21.41
N ILE A 16 77.29 -80.73 -22.39
CA ILE A 16 76.14 -80.68 -23.29
C ILE A 16 76.49 -81.46 -24.56
N GLN A 17 75.52 -82.19 -25.13
CA GLN A 17 75.41 -82.48 -26.58
C GLN A 17 73.91 -82.36 -26.94
N GLU A 18 73.45 -81.21 -27.49
CA GLU A 18 73.39 -80.82 -28.93
C GLU A 18 72.43 -81.69 -29.76
N GLY A 19 71.35 -81.23 -30.42
CA GLY A 19 70.66 -79.94 -30.50
C GLY A 19 69.47 -79.98 -31.51
N LYS A 20 68.49 -79.06 -31.34
CA LYS A 20 67.53 -78.45 -32.33
C LYS A 20 66.50 -79.37 -33.05
N PHE A 21 65.20 -79.05 -33.25
CA PHE A 21 64.41 -77.81 -33.28
C PHE A 21 62.89 -78.11 -33.13
N LYS A 22 62.14 -77.15 -32.55
CA LYS A 22 60.71 -76.77 -32.81
C LYS A 22 59.61 -77.86 -32.81
N PHE A 23 58.85 -77.94 -31.71
CA PHE A 23 57.42 -77.58 -31.58
C PHE A 23 56.97 -78.04 -30.18
N GLY A 24 56.66 -77.09 -29.30
CA GLY A 24 56.46 -77.32 -27.88
C GLY A 24 55.24 -78.18 -27.56
N ARG A 25 55.49 -79.44 -27.23
CA ARG A 25 54.69 -80.26 -26.29
C ARG A 25 55.56 -81.41 -25.81
N LEU A 26 55.86 -81.43 -24.52
CA LEU A 26 56.40 -82.60 -23.84
C LEU A 26 55.61 -82.78 -22.55
N ASP A 27 54.67 -83.71 -22.64
CA ASP A 27 54.02 -84.37 -21.52
C ASP A 27 55.08 -85.10 -20.70
N GLY A 28 55.23 -84.75 -19.43
CA GLY A 28 56.18 -85.44 -18.58
C GLY A 28 56.57 -84.75 -17.29
N PHE A 29 55.63 -84.14 -16.56
CA PHE A 29 55.78 -83.99 -15.10
C PHE A 29 54.41 -84.14 -14.44
N SER A 30 54.18 -85.33 -13.94
CA SER A 30 53.07 -85.70 -13.08
C SER A 30 53.19 -85.01 -11.72
N TYR A 31 52.40 -83.97 -11.48
CA TYR A 31 51.97 -83.60 -10.13
C TYR A 31 50.43 -83.63 -10.10
N ARG A 32 49.90 -84.74 -9.59
CA ARG A 32 48.53 -84.83 -9.08
C ARG A 32 48.44 -83.90 -7.86
N LEU A 33 47.88 -82.71 -8.03
CA LEU A 33 47.41 -81.86 -6.93
C LEU A 33 45.88 -81.93 -6.91
N GLY A 34 45.37 -83.10 -6.52
CA GLY A 34 44.09 -83.19 -5.83
C GLY A 34 44.43 -83.27 -4.36
N TRP A 35 44.12 -82.24 -3.59
CA TRP A 35 44.13 -82.32 -2.13
C TRP A 35 43.13 -83.39 -1.70
N THR A 36 43.64 -84.58 -1.41
CA THR A 36 42.97 -85.65 -0.67
C THR A 36 43.80 -85.86 0.58
N GLU A 37 43.27 -85.44 1.73
CA GLU A 37 43.82 -85.81 3.03
C GLU A 37 43.48 -87.28 3.27
N ASP A 38 44.46 -88.16 3.05
CA ASP A 38 44.41 -89.52 3.56
C ASP A 38 44.91 -89.49 5.01
N SER A 39 44.04 -89.84 5.95
CA SER A 39 44.43 -90.32 7.28
C SER A 39 43.78 -91.70 7.53
N PHE A 40 44.62 -92.73 7.45
CA PHE A 40 44.43 -94.04 8.06
C PHE A 40 45.19 -93.99 9.41
N VAL A 41 44.77 -94.51 10.57
CA VAL A 41 44.08 -95.75 11.00
C VAL A 41 43.50 -95.40 12.41
N ASP A 42 42.37 -95.91 12.92
CA ASP A 42 42.24 -97.28 13.46
C ASP A 42 40.79 -97.66 13.80
N GLY A 43 40.42 -98.90 13.46
CA GLY A 43 39.49 -99.66 14.31
C GLY A 43 38.30 -100.39 13.70
N ASP A 44 37.70 -99.99 12.56
CA ASP A 44 36.55 -100.73 12.02
C ASP A 44 36.36 -100.55 10.50
N GLY A 45 36.45 -101.66 9.76
CA GLY A 45 36.59 -101.73 8.30
C GLY A 45 35.35 -101.30 7.49
N ARG A 46 35.05 -100.00 7.43
CA ARG A 46 34.15 -99.40 6.42
C ARG A 46 34.86 -98.26 5.69
N SER A 47 35.10 -98.43 4.38
CA SER A 47 35.62 -97.35 3.53
C SER A 47 34.49 -96.42 3.11
N GLU A 48 34.40 -95.23 3.69
CA GLU A 48 33.54 -94.15 3.19
C GLU A 48 34.35 -93.25 2.24
N THR A 49 33.90 -93.13 0.99
CA THR A 49 34.50 -92.19 0.02
C THR A 49 33.81 -90.83 0.12
N VAL A 50 34.55 -89.79 0.50
CA VAL A 50 34.06 -88.39 0.49
C VAL A 50 34.21 -87.80 -0.92
N GLY A 51 33.10 -87.58 -1.61
CA GLY A 51 33.08 -86.86 -2.91
C GLY A 51 33.31 -85.36 -2.76
N LYS A 52 33.89 -84.70 -3.78
CA LYS A 52 34.13 -83.24 -3.80
C LYS A 52 32.84 -82.47 -3.50
N SER A 53 32.87 -81.59 -2.50
CA SER A 53 31.69 -80.82 -2.06
C SER A 53 31.24 -79.70 -3.01
N PHE A 54 32.04 -79.34 -4.03
CA PHE A 54 31.73 -78.24 -4.94
C PHE A 54 31.74 -78.64 -6.43
N ASN A 55 30.58 -78.49 -7.07
CA ASN A 55 30.40 -78.68 -8.50
C ASN A 55 30.79 -77.39 -9.25
N ILE A 56 31.86 -77.45 -10.06
CA ILE A 56 32.40 -76.32 -10.85
C ILE A 56 31.34 -75.67 -11.75
N PHE A 57 30.33 -76.42 -12.19
CA PHE A 57 29.21 -75.89 -12.96
C PHE A 57 28.33 -74.92 -12.15
N LYS A 58 28.08 -75.20 -10.87
CA LYS A 58 27.32 -74.31 -9.97
C LYS A 58 28.07 -73.00 -9.67
N LEU A 59 29.40 -73.06 -9.55
CA LEU A 59 30.25 -71.87 -9.39
C LEU A 59 30.18 -70.93 -10.60
N LYS A 60 30.11 -71.48 -11.83
CA LYS A 60 29.93 -70.67 -13.04
C LYS A 60 28.56 -69.99 -13.10
N ILE A 61 27.51 -70.66 -12.63
CA ILE A 61 26.16 -70.06 -12.55
C ILE A 61 26.13 -68.91 -11.54
N VAL A 62 26.70 -69.10 -10.35
CA VAL A 62 26.78 -68.03 -9.33
C VAL A 62 27.64 -66.87 -9.84
N GLY A 63 28.78 -67.16 -10.49
CA GLY A 63 29.62 -66.13 -11.12
C GLY A 63 28.89 -65.36 -12.23
N LEU A 64 28.07 -66.04 -13.03
CA LEU A 64 27.25 -65.40 -14.07
C LEU A 64 26.18 -64.49 -13.47
N ILE A 65 25.48 -64.94 -12.41
CA ILE A 65 24.48 -64.13 -11.71
C ILE A 65 25.13 -62.88 -11.12
N PHE A 66 26.30 -63.03 -10.50
CA PHE A 66 27.06 -61.91 -9.94
C PHE A 66 27.55 -60.93 -11.01
N PHE A 67 28.00 -61.45 -12.16
CA PHE A 67 28.36 -60.61 -13.30
C PHE A 67 27.15 -59.84 -13.84
N LEU A 68 26.00 -60.50 -13.98
CA LEU A 68 24.77 -59.87 -14.45
C LEU A 68 24.27 -58.79 -13.49
N SER A 69 24.34 -59.02 -12.17
CA SER A 69 23.94 -58.01 -11.18
C SER A 69 24.84 -56.78 -11.23
N ILE A 70 26.16 -56.97 -11.33
CA ILE A 70 27.11 -55.86 -11.53
C ILE A 70 26.83 -55.13 -12.84
N PHE A 71 26.57 -55.86 -13.93
CA PHE A 71 26.27 -55.27 -15.22
C PHE A 71 25.00 -54.42 -15.18
N ILE A 72 23.95 -54.87 -14.48
CA ILE A 72 22.71 -54.11 -14.29
C ILE A 72 23.00 -52.83 -13.49
N LEU A 73 23.79 -52.91 -12.41
CA LEU A 73 24.18 -51.74 -11.62
C LEU A 73 25.00 -50.74 -12.44
N LEU A 74 25.99 -51.21 -13.20
CA LEU A 74 26.79 -50.36 -14.09
C LEU A 74 25.94 -49.71 -15.19
N SER A 75 25.00 -50.46 -15.77
CA SER A 75 24.06 -49.94 -16.76
C SER A 75 23.15 -48.87 -16.14
N ARG A 76 22.71 -49.06 -14.89
CA ARG A 76 21.93 -48.06 -14.17
C ARG A 76 22.74 -46.81 -13.85
N VAL A 77 24.00 -46.95 -13.45
CA VAL A 77 24.90 -45.81 -13.23
C VAL A 77 25.16 -45.06 -14.54
N ALA A 78 25.42 -45.76 -15.64
CA ALA A 78 25.60 -45.16 -16.95
C ALA A 78 24.33 -44.41 -17.41
N TRP A 79 23.14 -44.96 -17.15
CA TRP A 79 21.87 -44.28 -17.42
C TRP A 79 21.72 -42.99 -16.60
N LEU A 80 22.05 -43.01 -15.32
CA LEU A 80 21.96 -41.84 -14.45
C LEU A 80 23.01 -40.76 -14.80
N GLN A 81 24.25 -41.17 -15.10
CA GLN A 81 25.38 -40.27 -15.33
C GLN A 81 25.48 -39.75 -16.76
N ILE A 82 25.10 -40.54 -17.77
CA ILE A 82 25.25 -40.18 -19.19
C ILE A 82 23.91 -39.76 -19.78
N ALA A 83 22.89 -40.61 -19.72
CA ALA A 83 21.59 -40.32 -20.36
C ALA A 83 20.78 -39.24 -19.62
N LYS A 84 20.86 -39.22 -18.28
CA LYS A 84 20.28 -38.17 -17.44
C LYS A 84 21.34 -37.26 -16.80
N GLY A 85 22.59 -37.31 -17.26
CA GLY A 85 23.69 -36.51 -16.72
C GLY A 85 23.39 -35.03 -16.73
N ASP A 86 23.03 -34.50 -17.90
CA ASP A 86 22.68 -33.09 -18.06
C ASP A 86 21.49 -32.68 -17.20
N TYR A 87 20.48 -33.56 -17.06
CA TYR A 87 19.31 -33.31 -16.21
C TYR A 87 19.68 -33.21 -14.72
N TYR A 88 20.45 -34.17 -14.19
CA TYR A 88 20.89 -34.15 -12.79
C TYR A 88 21.96 -33.10 -12.52
N TYR A 89 22.79 -32.76 -13.50
CA TYR A 89 23.74 -31.65 -13.43
C TYR A 89 23.00 -30.32 -13.33
N SER A 90 21.97 -30.10 -14.16
CA SER A 90 21.12 -28.89 -14.11
C SER A 90 20.38 -28.77 -12.76
N LEU A 91 19.85 -29.88 -12.23
CA LEU A 91 19.26 -29.93 -10.88
C LEU A 91 20.29 -29.61 -9.77
N ALA A 92 21.53 -30.11 -9.90
CA ALA A 92 22.61 -29.81 -8.97
C ALA A 92 23.10 -28.35 -9.07
N GLU A 93 23.11 -27.77 -10.28
CA GLU A 93 23.42 -26.35 -10.50
C GLU A 93 22.34 -25.44 -9.91
N GLY A 94 21.06 -25.80 -10.10
CA GLY A 94 19.92 -25.10 -9.50
C GLY A 94 19.95 -25.12 -7.97
N ASN A 95 20.44 -26.20 -7.36
CA ASN A 95 20.58 -26.30 -5.90
C ASN A 95 21.80 -25.55 -5.35
N ARG A 96 22.77 -25.19 -6.19
CA ARG A 96 24.00 -24.51 -5.78
C ARG A 96 23.88 -22.99 -5.83
N ILE A 97 23.02 -22.47 -6.71
CA ILE A 97 22.86 -21.02 -6.92
C ILE A 97 21.61 -20.55 -6.18
N ARG A 98 21.81 -19.78 -5.10
CA ARG A 98 20.74 -19.12 -4.35
C ARG A 98 20.66 -17.66 -4.75
N ILE A 99 19.45 -17.15 -4.94
CA ILE A 99 19.21 -15.72 -5.19
C ILE A 99 18.83 -15.09 -3.86
N GLU A 100 19.61 -14.11 -3.42
CA GLU A 100 19.35 -13.30 -2.25
C GLU A 100 18.95 -11.90 -2.70
N ARG A 101 17.81 -11.41 -2.22
CA ARG A 101 17.30 -10.08 -2.57
C ARG A 101 18.03 -9.00 -1.78
N ILE A 102 18.54 -7.98 -2.46
CA ILE A 102 19.08 -6.78 -1.80
C ILE A 102 17.94 -5.77 -1.74
N GLU A 103 17.43 -5.52 -0.53
CA GLU A 103 16.31 -4.60 -0.31
C GLU A 103 16.73 -3.15 -0.61
N ALA A 104 15.94 -2.46 -1.42
CA ALA A 104 16.05 -1.02 -1.63
C ALA A 104 15.51 -0.29 -0.40
N LYS A 105 16.13 0.85 -0.05
CA LYS A 105 15.56 1.69 1.01
C LYS A 105 14.36 2.43 0.48
N ARG A 106 13.24 2.33 1.19
CA ARG A 106 12.05 3.11 0.90
C ARG A 106 12.33 4.61 1.09
N GLY A 107 11.89 5.46 0.17
CA GLY A 107 12.10 6.90 0.24
C GLY A 107 11.38 7.56 1.42
N ILE A 108 11.93 8.66 1.92
CA ILE A 108 11.41 9.46 3.05
C ILE A 108 10.32 10.40 2.55
N ILE A 109 9.31 10.67 3.39
CA ILE A 109 8.27 11.66 3.09
C ILE A 109 8.50 12.88 3.98
N TYR A 110 8.62 14.05 3.36
CA TYR A 110 8.82 15.34 4.01
C TYR A 110 7.60 16.25 3.87
N ASP A 111 7.45 17.20 4.78
CA ASP A 111 6.55 18.35 4.60
C ASP A 111 7.16 19.38 3.64
N ARG A 112 6.41 20.44 3.33
CA ARG A 112 6.86 21.49 2.41
C ARG A 112 8.11 22.25 2.86
N ASN A 113 8.47 22.14 4.14
CA ASN A 113 9.59 22.81 4.77
C ASN A 113 10.78 21.85 5.01
N MET A 114 10.77 20.67 4.39
CA MET A 114 11.78 19.61 4.52
C MET A 114 11.84 18.97 5.93
N SER A 115 10.77 19.02 6.71
CA SER A 115 10.65 18.26 7.97
C SER A 115 10.20 16.82 7.67
N PRO A 116 10.93 15.78 8.13
CA PRO A 116 10.59 14.40 7.83
C PRO A 116 9.33 13.93 8.58
N LEU A 117 8.28 13.61 7.84
CA LEU A 117 7.01 13.08 8.35
C LEU A 117 7.01 11.56 8.44
N VAL A 118 7.65 10.89 7.50
CA VAL A 118 7.73 9.43 7.49
C VAL A 118 9.17 8.98 7.27
N ARG A 119 9.67 8.19 8.22
CA ARG A 119 11.06 7.73 8.27
C ARG A 119 11.14 6.21 8.36
N ASN A 120 12.33 5.68 8.11
CA ASN A 120 12.62 4.26 8.24
C ASN A 120 13.35 4.00 9.55
N THR A 121 12.80 3.13 10.40
CA THR A 121 13.45 2.66 11.62
C THR A 121 13.85 1.20 11.50
N PRO A 122 14.96 0.77 12.13
CA PRO A 122 15.34 -0.64 12.17
C PRO A 122 14.25 -1.50 12.82
N ASN A 123 13.96 -2.65 12.22
CA ASN A 123 12.99 -3.62 12.68
C ASN A 123 13.60 -5.03 12.60
N TRP A 124 13.75 -5.67 13.76
CA TRP A 124 14.16 -7.06 13.82
C TRP A 124 12.95 -7.96 13.61
N LEU A 125 13.06 -8.87 12.65
CA LEU A 125 12.04 -9.87 12.39
C LEU A 125 12.67 -11.26 12.26
N VAL A 126 11.87 -12.27 12.55
CA VAL A 126 12.23 -13.68 12.45
C VAL A 126 11.27 -14.38 11.51
N TYR A 127 11.85 -15.20 10.63
CA TYR A 127 11.11 -16.07 9.73
C TYR A 127 11.81 -17.43 9.65
N PHE A 128 11.08 -18.42 9.15
CA PHE A 128 11.63 -19.72 8.79
C PHE A 128 11.93 -19.81 7.29
N ILE A 129 12.98 -20.54 6.94
CA ILE A 129 13.13 -21.13 5.61
C ILE A 129 12.81 -22.62 5.77
N GLN A 130 11.71 -23.08 5.17
CA GLN A 130 11.25 -24.45 5.39
C GLN A 130 12.26 -25.50 4.91
N ALA A 131 12.92 -25.24 3.79
CA ALA A 131 13.95 -26.11 3.23
C ALA A 131 15.15 -26.33 4.17
N ASP A 132 15.41 -25.38 5.08
CA ASP A 132 16.54 -25.41 6.02
C ASP A 132 16.14 -25.97 7.40
N LEU A 133 14.85 -26.26 7.62
CA LEU A 133 14.36 -26.88 8.86
C LEU A 133 14.67 -28.39 8.90
N PRO A 134 14.95 -28.97 10.08
CA PRO A 134 15.18 -30.42 10.19
C PRO A 134 13.93 -31.23 9.80
N GLU A 135 14.12 -32.30 9.03
CA GLU A 135 13.05 -33.27 8.73
C GLU A 135 12.60 -34.04 9.99
N ASN A 136 13.48 -34.17 10.99
CA ASN A 136 13.18 -34.85 12.25
C ASN A 136 12.19 -34.04 13.09
N LYS A 137 10.99 -34.59 13.31
CA LYS A 137 9.91 -33.95 14.08
C LYS A 137 10.32 -33.54 15.49
N ASN A 138 11.17 -34.32 16.16
CA ASN A 138 11.58 -34.01 17.53
C ASN A 138 12.51 -32.80 17.58
N GLU A 139 13.46 -32.71 16.65
CA GLU A 139 14.37 -31.56 16.53
C GLU A 139 13.60 -30.30 16.13
N LYS A 140 12.67 -30.41 15.18
CA LYS A 140 11.78 -29.31 14.79
C LYS A 140 10.96 -28.79 15.97
N ALA A 141 10.38 -29.69 16.78
CA ALA A 141 9.62 -29.30 17.97
C ALA A 141 10.50 -28.61 19.04
N GLU A 142 11.75 -29.04 19.21
CA GLU A 142 12.69 -28.38 20.13
C GLU A 142 13.03 -26.95 19.68
N ILE A 143 13.23 -26.74 18.38
CA ILE A 143 13.46 -25.41 17.80
C ILE A 143 12.26 -24.49 18.03
N ILE A 144 11.05 -24.97 17.76
CA ILE A 144 9.80 -24.20 17.94
C ILE A 144 9.61 -23.82 19.40
N LYS A 145 9.81 -24.78 20.32
CA LYS A 145 9.77 -24.53 21.76
C LYS A 145 10.77 -23.47 22.20
N ARG A 146 12.01 -23.56 21.72
CA ARG A 146 13.08 -22.61 22.04
C ARG A 146 12.72 -21.20 21.54
N LEU A 147 12.26 -21.11 20.30
CA LEU A 147 11.87 -19.84 19.69
C LEU A 147 10.68 -19.21 20.43
N SER A 148 9.65 -20.00 20.75
CA SER A 148 8.51 -19.56 21.56
C SER A 148 8.94 -19.02 22.92
N GLN A 149 9.89 -19.69 23.60
CA GLN A 149 10.43 -19.21 24.88
C GLN A 149 11.14 -17.86 24.78
N ILE A 150 11.91 -17.63 23.71
CA ILE A 150 12.64 -16.36 23.50
C ILE A 150 11.66 -15.23 23.13
N LEU A 151 10.71 -15.51 22.23
CA LEU A 151 9.71 -14.53 21.80
C LEU A 151 8.77 -14.16 22.95
N GLY A 152 8.30 -15.13 23.73
CA GLY A 152 7.48 -14.97 24.93
C GLY A 152 6.05 -14.44 24.70
N ASN A 153 5.76 -13.92 23.51
CA ASN A 153 4.45 -13.43 23.06
C ASN A 153 3.78 -14.34 22.03
N MET A 154 4.41 -15.47 21.67
CA MET A 154 3.86 -16.47 20.76
C MET A 154 4.01 -17.87 21.38
N THR A 155 2.97 -18.66 21.28
CA THR A 155 2.89 -20.04 21.75
C THR A 155 3.46 -21.02 20.73
N GLU A 156 3.83 -22.22 21.19
CA GLU A 156 4.27 -23.30 20.31
C GLU A 156 3.17 -23.70 19.31
N GLU A 157 1.90 -23.65 19.71
CA GLU A 157 0.75 -23.97 18.86
C GLU A 157 0.63 -22.97 17.70
N GLU A 158 0.72 -21.67 17.98
CA GLU A 158 0.66 -20.63 16.93
C GLU A 158 1.78 -20.77 15.89
N ILE A 159 3.00 -21.10 16.34
CA ILE A 159 4.14 -21.29 15.43
C ILE A 159 3.96 -22.57 14.57
N ASN A 160 3.44 -23.65 15.16
CA ASN A 160 3.13 -24.86 14.40
C ASN A 160 2.02 -24.62 13.37
N ASP A 161 0.97 -23.87 13.73
CA ASP A 161 -0.11 -23.50 12.83
C ASP A 161 0.39 -22.74 11.59
N ILE A 162 1.37 -21.85 11.75
CA ILE A 162 1.99 -21.13 10.64
C ILE A 162 2.75 -22.09 9.71
N LEU A 163 3.44 -23.08 10.28
CA LEU A 163 4.19 -24.09 9.53
C LEU A 163 3.28 -25.07 8.79
N ASP A 164 2.14 -25.43 9.38
CA ASP A 164 1.19 -26.39 8.81
C ASP A 164 0.34 -25.77 7.68
N LYS A 165 0.11 -24.44 7.71
CA LYS A 165 -0.64 -23.71 6.68
C LYS A 165 0.13 -23.44 5.39
N ALA A 166 1.45 -23.56 5.42
CA ALA A 166 2.28 -23.31 4.25
C ALA A 166 2.32 -24.58 3.37
N GLU A 167 1.65 -24.54 2.21
CA GLU A 167 1.63 -25.68 1.28
C GLU A 167 3.05 -25.98 0.74
N PRO A 168 3.47 -27.25 0.70
CA PRO A 168 4.82 -27.62 0.31
C PRO A 168 4.96 -27.73 -1.22
N GLY A 169 4.93 -26.61 -1.93
CA GLY A 169 5.51 -26.50 -3.27
C GLY A 169 7.05 -26.44 -3.18
N TYR A 170 7.78 -27.13 -4.06
CA TYR A 170 9.26 -27.17 -4.02
C TYR A 170 9.90 -25.78 -4.13
N LEU A 171 9.35 -24.90 -4.98
CA LEU A 171 9.83 -23.51 -5.11
C LEU A 171 9.42 -22.61 -3.93
N GLU A 172 8.29 -22.92 -3.29
CA GLU A 172 7.75 -22.17 -2.14
C GLU A 172 8.49 -22.52 -0.85
N SER A 173 9.10 -23.70 -0.75
CA SER A 173 9.87 -24.14 0.42
C SER A 173 11.11 -23.28 0.74
N PHE A 174 11.59 -22.50 -0.24
CA PHE A 174 12.68 -21.54 -0.06
C PHE A 174 12.20 -20.12 0.24
N GLN A 175 10.89 -19.86 0.17
CA GLN A 175 10.33 -18.57 0.54
C GLN A 175 10.33 -18.38 2.06
N PRO A 176 10.54 -17.13 2.53
CA PRO A 176 10.53 -16.83 3.95
C PRO A 176 9.11 -16.97 4.52
N LEU A 177 8.95 -17.87 5.49
CA LEU A 177 7.73 -18.04 6.27
C LEU A 177 7.80 -17.15 7.52
N PHE A 178 7.10 -16.02 7.47
CA PHE A 178 7.05 -15.05 8.58
C PHE A 178 6.64 -15.68 9.91
N ILE A 179 7.35 -15.35 10.99
CA ILE A 179 6.96 -15.72 12.35
C ILE A 179 6.58 -14.49 13.18
N ALA A 180 7.52 -13.57 13.39
CA ALA A 180 7.31 -12.41 14.23
C ALA A 180 8.19 -11.24 13.78
N ASP A 181 7.72 -10.01 13.99
CA ASP A 181 8.45 -8.76 13.80
C ASP A 181 8.47 -7.94 15.11
N ASN A 182 9.08 -6.75 15.07
CA ASN A 182 9.21 -5.83 16.20
C ASN A 182 9.90 -6.45 17.41
N ILE A 183 10.87 -7.34 17.14
CA ILE A 183 11.62 -8.04 18.17
C ILE A 183 12.57 -7.04 18.84
N SER A 184 12.56 -7.00 20.17
CA SER A 184 13.47 -6.14 20.91
C SER A 184 14.92 -6.55 20.64
N HIS A 185 15.84 -5.58 20.65
CA HIS A 185 17.27 -5.85 20.40
C HIS A 185 17.83 -6.95 21.31
N GLU A 186 17.40 -7.02 22.58
CA GLU A 186 17.80 -8.06 23.52
C GLU A 186 17.36 -9.46 23.04
N LYS A 187 16.08 -9.63 22.67
CA LYS A 187 15.56 -10.90 22.16
C LYS A 187 16.21 -11.26 20.82
N ALA A 188 16.37 -10.30 19.92
CA ALA A 188 17.06 -10.50 18.65
C ALA A 188 18.48 -11.02 18.86
N MET A 189 19.22 -10.46 19.83
CA MET A 189 20.56 -10.92 20.15
C MET A 189 20.57 -12.33 20.77
N GLN A 190 19.57 -12.69 21.57
CA GLN A 190 19.42 -14.07 22.07
C GLN A 190 19.21 -15.06 20.91
N ILE A 191 18.34 -14.72 19.95
CA ILE A 191 18.12 -15.55 18.75
C ILE A 191 19.40 -15.67 17.92
N TYR A 192 20.13 -14.56 17.74
CA TYR A 192 21.41 -14.56 17.02
C TYR A 192 22.45 -15.49 17.65
N LEU A 193 22.59 -15.45 18.98
CA LEU A 193 23.53 -16.31 19.72
C LEU A 193 23.14 -17.80 19.64
N GLU A 194 21.85 -18.09 19.53
CA GLU A 194 21.32 -19.45 19.44
C GLU A 194 21.10 -19.94 18.00
N ALA A 195 21.34 -19.11 16.98
CA ALA A 195 21.09 -19.43 15.57
C ALA A 195 21.78 -20.73 15.13
N GLY A 196 22.97 -21.05 15.66
CA GLY A 196 23.67 -22.30 15.37
C GLY A 196 22.96 -23.57 15.86
N LYS A 197 21.98 -23.45 16.77
CA LYS A 197 21.17 -24.56 17.30
C LYS A 197 19.77 -24.61 16.68
N MET A 198 19.40 -23.60 15.90
CA MET A 198 18.07 -23.45 15.32
C MET A 198 18.17 -23.37 13.79
N PRO A 199 18.59 -24.46 13.11
CA PRO A 199 18.60 -24.49 11.65
C PRO A 199 17.23 -24.14 11.08
N GLY A 200 17.20 -23.34 10.02
CA GLY A 200 15.99 -22.82 9.40
C GLY A 200 15.41 -21.55 10.05
N VAL A 201 15.79 -21.17 11.28
CA VAL A 201 15.44 -19.87 11.88
C VAL A 201 16.37 -18.80 11.34
N VAL A 202 15.80 -17.77 10.71
CA VAL A 202 16.56 -16.61 10.25
C VAL A 202 16.10 -15.37 10.97
N LEU A 203 17.06 -14.66 11.57
CA LEU A 203 16.89 -13.31 12.08
C LEU A 203 17.33 -12.33 11.01
N ALA A 204 16.42 -11.45 10.58
CA ALA A 204 16.70 -10.39 9.63
C ALA A 204 16.53 -9.00 10.27
N ASN A 205 17.35 -8.07 9.81
CA ASN A 205 17.21 -6.65 10.12
C ASN A 205 16.59 -5.95 8.91
N LYS A 206 15.31 -5.64 8.99
CA LYS A 206 14.60 -4.87 7.97
C LYS A 206 14.34 -3.45 8.48
N THR A 207 13.71 -2.64 7.65
CA THR A 207 13.16 -1.35 8.08
C THR A 207 11.66 -1.40 8.19
N ARG A 208 11.10 -0.69 9.17
CA ARG A 208 9.68 -0.36 9.24
C ARG A 208 9.49 1.15 9.16
N ARG A 209 8.30 1.59 8.79
CA ARG A 209 7.96 3.02 8.81
C ARG A 209 7.71 3.50 10.23
N GLU A 210 8.14 4.73 10.49
CA GLU A 210 7.79 5.53 11.66
C GLU A 210 7.19 6.85 11.16
N TYR A 211 6.02 7.19 11.70
CA TYR A 211 5.23 8.36 11.31
C TYR A 211 5.28 9.40 12.42
N ASP A 212 5.81 10.58 12.11
CA ASP A 212 5.86 11.73 13.00
C ASP A 212 4.54 12.51 12.90
N LEU A 213 3.55 12.06 13.69
CA LEU A 213 2.20 12.63 13.67
C LEU A 213 2.14 13.90 14.53
N TYR A 214 2.37 15.07 13.91
CA TYR A 214 2.13 16.37 14.55
C TYR A 214 0.65 16.61 14.90
N SER A 215 -0.25 15.91 14.21
CA SER A 215 -1.70 15.98 14.32
C SER A 215 -2.32 14.65 13.85
N LEU A 216 -3.41 14.20 14.47
CA LEU A 216 -3.98 12.87 14.19
C LEU A 216 -4.63 12.79 12.81
N SER A 217 -5.10 13.92 12.25
CA SER A 217 -5.66 13.97 10.89
C SER A 217 -4.68 13.56 9.79
N LEU A 218 -3.36 13.70 10.01
CA LEU A 218 -2.33 13.27 9.05
C LEU A 218 -2.38 11.77 8.75
N SER A 219 -3.06 11.00 9.60
CA SER A 219 -3.18 9.57 9.41
C SER A 219 -3.91 9.18 8.14
N HIS A 220 -4.88 9.98 7.72
CA HIS A 220 -5.58 9.76 6.45
C HIS A 220 -4.73 10.20 5.26
N ASP A 221 -3.98 11.29 5.40
CA ASP A 221 -3.19 11.89 4.33
C ASP A 221 -1.94 11.03 4.02
N LEU A 222 -1.12 10.75 5.03
CA LEU A 222 0.10 9.95 4.88
C LEU A 222 -0.24 8.49 4.59
N GLY A 223 -1.30 7.99 5.22
CA GLY A 223 -1.63 6.58 5.24
C GLY A 223 -0.58 5.77 6.00
N TYR A 224 -0.55 4.46 5.78
CA TYR A 224 0.40 3.58 6.45
C TYR A 224 0.85 2.42 5.58
N THR A 225 1.99 1.86 5.92
CA THR A 225 2.48 0.58 5.40
C THR A 225 1.97 -0.56 6.26
N GLY A 226 1.57 -1.66 5.63
CA GLY A 226 1.20 -2.90 6.29
C GLY A 226 1.85 -4.09 5.59
N LYS A 227 1.86 -5.25 6.26
CA LYS A 227 2.34 -6.49 5.66
C LYS A 227 1.53 -6.83 4.40
N ILE A 228 2.22 -7.34 3.39
CA ILE A 228 1.56 -7.82 2.17
C ILE A 228 0.62 -9.00 2.51
N ASN A 229 -0.59 -8.99 1.98
CA ASN A 229 -1.54 -10.10 2.10
C ASN A 229 -1.44 -11.05 0.90
N PRO A 230 -2.02 -12.27 0.96
CA PRO A 230 -1.96 -13.22 -0.15
C PRO A 230 -2.51 -12.66 -1.47
N GLU A 231 -3.60 -11.88 -1.42
CA GLU A 231 -4.22 -11.31 -2.62
C GLU A 231 -3.31 -10.29 -3.32
N GLU A 232 -2.63 -9.43 -2.56
CA GLU A 232 -1.63 -8.49 -3.06
C GLU A 232 -0.39 -9.23 -3.58
N LEU A 233 0.01 -10.33 -2.93
CA LEU A 233 1.15 -11.13 -3.37
C LEU A 233 0.84 -11.84 -4.70
N GLU A 234 -0.40 -12.27 -4.94
CA GLU A 234 -0.80 -12.78 -6.27
C GLU A 234 -0.75 -11.69 -7.34
N GLN A 235 -1.10 -10.45 -6.98
CA GLN A 235 -1.10 -9.31 -7.89
C GLN A 235 0.31 -8.77 -8.21
N PHE A 236 1.18 -8.73 -7.21
CA PHE A 236 2.49 -8.06 -7.28
C PHE A 236 3.69 -9.01 -7.05
N GLY A 237 3.47 -10.34 -7.08
CA GLY A 237 4.37 -11.35 -6.49
C GLY A 237 5.82 -11.37 -6.98
N ASP A 238 6.11 -10.88 -8.18
CA ASP A 238 7.48 -10.77 -8.67
C ASP A 238 8.26 -9.62 -7.99
N GLU A 239 7.55 -8.64 -7.45
CA GLU A 239 8.09 -7.43 -6.83
C GLU A 239 8.10 -7.50 -5.29
N TYR A 240 7.48 -8.50 -4.67
CA TYR A 240 7.38 -8.60 -3.21
C TYR A 240 7.61 -10.01 -2.71
N LEU A 241 8.14 -10.10 -1.49
CA LEU A 241 8.18 -11.32 -0.69
C LEU A 241 7.02 -11.33 0.30
N PRO A 242 6.55 -12.50 0.78
CA PRO A 242 5.50 -12.60 1.81
C PRO A 242 5.80 -11.87 3.13
N ILE A 243 7.06 -11.48 3.35
CA ILE A 243 7.57 -10.77 4.52
C ILE A 243 7.80 -9.26 4.26
N ASP A 244 7.42 -8.77 3.08
CA ASP A 244 7.57 -7.36 2.71
C ASP A 244 6.35 -6.54 3.16
N TYR A 245 6.56 -5.23 3.27
CA TYR A 245 5.53 -4.25 3.61
C TYR A 245 5.21 -3.42 2.38
N ILE A 246 3.94 -3.06 2.24
CA ILE A 246 3.40 -2.26 1.14
C ILE A 246 2.55 -1.13 1.72
N GLY A 247 2.53 0.04 1.08
CA GLY A 247 1.59 1.11 1.39
C GLY A 247 0.15 0.61 1.24
N LYS A 248 -0.70 0.86 2.23
CA LYS A 248 -2.10 0.40 2.28
C LYS A 248 -3.10 1.51 1.99
N THR A 249 -2.77 2.74 2.40
CA THR A 249 -3.63 3.91 2.28
C THR A 249 -2.80 5.16 2.04
N GLY A 250 -3.46 6.30 1.78
CA GLY A 250 -2.84 7.61 1.73
C GLY A 250 -1.78 7.77 0.64
N VAL A 251 -0.84 8.69 0.88
CA VAL A 251 0.35 8.92 0.04
C VAL A 251 1.20 7.65 -0.06
N GLU A 252 1.35 6.87 1.02
CA GLU A 252 2.11 5.62 1.01
C GLU A 252 1.62 4.63 -0.04
N TYR A 253 0.30 4.50 -0.22
CA TYR A 253 -0.29 3.63 -1.24
C TYR A 253 -0.19 4.25 -2.64
N PHE A 254 -0.59 5.52 -2.79
CA PHE A 254 -0.68 6.16 -4.10
C PHE A 254 0.70 6.25 -4.78
N TRP A 255 1.74 6.56 -4.00
CA TRP A 255 3.11 6.73 -4.47
C TRP A 255 4.02 5.52 -4.16
N GLU A 256 3.44 4.32 -3.94
CA GLU A 256 4.18 3.09 -3.62
C GLU A 256 5.35 2.83 -4.57
N ASN A 257 5.13 2.98 -5.87
CA ASN A 257 6.13 2.67 -6.90
C ASN A 257 7.35 3.60 -6.82
N GLU A 258 7.15 4.88 -6.52
CA GLU A 258 8.24 5.84 -6.35
C GLU A 258 8.94 5.64 -5.02
N LEU A 259 8.17 5.41 -3.94
CA LEU A 259 8.69 5.26 -2.59
C LEU A 259 9.48 3.97 -2.40
N ARG A 260 9.06 2.83 -2.97
CA ARG A 260 9.66 1.52 -2.70
C ARG A 260 11.07 1.37 -3.30
N GLY A 261 11.31 1.99 -4.46
CA GLY A 261 12.51 1.74 -5.24
C GLY A 261 12.52 0.34 -5.88
N LYS A 262 13.69 -0.08 -6.37
CA LYS A 262 13.88 -1.37 -7.04
C LYS A 262 14.90 -2.21 -6.31
N ASN A 263 14.46 -3.36 -5.83
CA ASN A 263 15.35 -4.29 -5.12
C ASN A 263 16.39 -4.89 -6.07
N GLY A 264 17.61 -4.99 -5.56
CA GLY A 264 18.70 -5.70 -6.21
C GLY A 264 18.61 -7.20 -5.99
N ALA A 265 19.54 -7.93 -6.59
CA ALA A 265 19.65 -9.37 -6.45
C ALA A 265 21.12 -9.79 -6.41
N LYS A 266 21.44 -10.72 -5.53
CA LYS A 266 22.76 -11.30 -5.36
C LYS A 266 22.64 -12.81 -5.61
N HIS A 267 23.26 -13.29 -6.68
CA HIS A 267 23.35 -14.71 -6.96
C HIS A 267 24.57 -15.25 -6.22
N ILE A 268 24.35 -16.11 -5.24
CA ILE A 268 25.40 -16.72 -4.43
C ILE A 268 25.49 -18.22 -4.69
N GLU A 269 26.72 -18.72 -4.78
CA GLU A 269 27.03 -20.15 -4.68
C GLU A 269 26.97 -20.51 -3.19
N VAL A 270 26.10 -21.44 -2.81
CA VAL A 270 26.01 -21.96 -1.43
C VAL A 270 26.66 -23.34 -1.31
N ASP A 271 27.14 -23.68 -0.11
CA ASP A 271 27.59 -25.04 0.21
C ASP A 271 26.41 -25.97 0.55
N ALA A 272 26.69 -27.25 0.83
CA ALA A 272 25.67 -28.23 1.19
C ALA A 272 24.93 -27.92 2.51
N LEU A 273 25.39 -26.92 3.27
CA LEU A 273 24.78 -26.43 4.50
C LEU A 273 24.10 -25.06 4.30
N GLY A 274 23.97 -24.59 3.06
CA GLY A 274 23.31 -23.33 2.70
C GLY A 274 24.15 -22.07 2.97
N LYS A 275 25.42 -22.19 3.36
CA LYS A 275 26.27 -21.03 3.66
C LYS A 275 26.84 -20.41 2.38
N GLU A 276 26.91 -19.08 2.36
CA GLU A 276 27.50 -18.32 1.25
C GLU A 276 28.97 -18.70 1.05
N LYS A 277 29.30 -19.20 -0.15
CA LYS A 277 30.67 -19.53 -0.56
C LYS A 277 31.25 -18.50 -1.52
N LYS A 278 30.46 -18.05 -2.50
CA LYS A 278 30.92 -17.12 -3.54
C LYS A 278 29.77 -16.34 -4.17
N ILE A 279 29.97 -15.04 -4.43
CA ILE A 279 29.06 -14.22 -5.23
C ILE A 279 29.34 -14.48 -6.71
N ILE A 280 28.34 -14.93 -7.46
CA ILE A 280 28.40 -15.20 -8.91
C ILE A 280 28.11 -13.92 -9.68
N SER A 281 27.02 -13.24 -9.32
CA SER A 281 26.61 -11.96 -9.89
C SER A 281 25.83 -11.15 -8.86
N GLN A 282 25.84 -9.83 -9.00
CA GLN A 282 25.12 -8.92 -8.12
C GLN A 282 24.60 -7.73 -8.93
N THR A 283 23.32 -7.46 -8.78
CA THR A 283 22.65 -6.23 -9.20
C THR A 283 22.37 -5.42 -7.94
N LEU A 284 22.85 -4.17 -7.88
CA LEU A 284 22.61 -3.30 -6.74
C LEU A 284 21.14 -2.85 -6.71
N ALA A 285 20.64 -2.56 -5.52
CA ALA A 285 19.32 -1.96 -5.35
C ALA A 285 19.33 -0.48 -5.74
N GLU A 286 18.22 0.00 -6.27
CA GLU A 286 17.93 1.43 -6.47
C GLU A 286 17.01 1.87 -5.33
N ASP A 287 17.52 2.68 -4.40
CA ASP A 287 16.72 3.26 -3.32
C ASP A 287 15.55 4.07 -3.89
N GLY A 288 14.41 4.05 -3.20
CA GLY A 288 13.23 4.77 -3.60
C GLY A 288 13.39 6.29 -3.51
N HIS A 289 12.53 6.99 -4.24
CA HIS A 289 12.48 8.45 -4.27
C HIS A 289 11.85 9.00 -3.00
N ASN A 290 12.41 10.11 -2.50
CA ASN A 290 11.81 10.84 -1.41
C ASN A 290 10.72 11.76 -1.96
N LEU A 291 9.67 12.00 -1.17
CA LEU A 291 8.57 12.88 -1.55
C LEU A 291 8.56 14.10 -0.65
N VAL A 292 8.33 15.27 -1.23
CA VAL A 292 8.07 16.50 -0.48
C VAL A 292 6.61 16.87 -0.70
N LEU A 293 5.85 16.92 0.38
CA LEU A 293 4.45 17.27 0.34
C LEU A 293 4.28 18.81 0.30
N SER A 294 3.17 19.29 -0.25
CA SER A 294 2.71 20.68 -0.14
C SER A 294 2.13 21.01 1.23
N LEU A 295 1.83 19.99 2.04
CA LEU A 295 1.34 20.14 3.39
C LEU A 295 2.30 20.98 4.25
N ASP A 296 1.74 21.96 4.95
CA ASP A 296 2.44 22.72 5.98
C ASP A 296 2.00 22.22 7.35
N MET A 297 2.93 21.63 8.11
CA MET A 297 2.61 21.02 9.41
C MET A 297 2.13 22.05 10.44
N GLU A 298 2.55 23.31 10.35
CA GLU A 298 2.06 24.34 11.25
C GLU A 298 0.60 24.70 10.91
N LEU A 299 0.24 24.76 9.62
CA LEU A 299 -1.15 24.98 9.20
C LEU A 299 -2.04 23.81 9.61
N GLN A 300 -1.61 22.57 9.32
CA GLN A 300 -2.32 21.34 9.68
C GLN A 300 -2.60 21.29 11.19
N LYS A 301 -1.55 21.43 12.00
CA LYS A 301 -1.63 21.38 13.46
C LYS A 301 -2.50 22.50 14.01
N LYS A 302 -2.34 23.73 13.51
CA LYS A 302 -3.12 24.87 14.03
C LYS A 302 -4.60 24.73 13.72
N LEU A 303 -4.94 24.29 12.50
CA LEU A 303 -6.34 24.09 12.12
C LEU A 303 -6.98 22.96 12.94
N GLU A 304 -6.28 21.84 13.15
CA GLU A 304 -6.74 20.76 14.03
C GLU A 304 -6.92 21.23 15.47
N GLU A 305 -6.02 22.06 16.00
CA GLU A 305 -6.13 22.64 17.34
C GLU A 305 -7.40 23.51 17.47
N ILE A 306 -7.66 24.39 16.50
CA ILE A 306 -8.84 25.26 16.47
C ILE A 306 -10.13 24.42 16.41
N ILE A 307 -10.17 23.41 15.54
CA ILE A 307 -11.32 22.50 15.43
C ILE A 307 -11.53 21.73 16.74
N SER A 308 -10.46 21.17 17.31
CA SER A 308 -10.50 20.44 18.58
C SER A 308 -10.99 21.31 19.74
N ASN A 309 -10.60 22.58 19.78
CA ASN A 309 -11.08 23.54 20.78
C ASN A 309 -12.57 23.87 20.59
N SER A 310 -13.05 23.92 19.35
CA SER A 310 -14.47 24.05 19.03
C SER A 310 -15.26 22.81 19.47
N PHE A 311 -14.73 21.62 19.19
CA PHE A 311 -15.32 20.33 19.57
C PHE A 311 -15.53 20.19 21.08
N LYS A 312 -14.55 20.60 21.90
CA LYS A 312 -14.70 20.59 23.37
C LYS A 312 -15.87 21.45 23.84
N LYS A 313 -16.16 22.56 23.17
CA LYS A 313 -17.26 23.48 23.52
C LYS A 313 -18.61 22.96 23.04
N LEU A 314 -18.65 22.37 21.85
CA LEU A 314 -19.89 21.99 21.17
C LEU A 314 -20.25 20.50 21.29
N LYS A 315 -19.36 19.68 21.89
CA LYS A 315 -19.46 18.22 22.01
C LYS A 315 -19.64 17.53 20.64
N LEU A 316 -18.86 17.98 19.66
CA LEU A 316 -18.79 17.42 18.31
C LEU A 316 -17.50 16.60 18.16
N THR A 317 -17.47 15.66 17.21
CA THR A 317 -16.33 14.74 17.02
C THR A 317 -15.90 14.59 15.56
N LYS A 318 -16.69 15.08 14.60
CA LYS A 318 -16.51 14.80 13.18
C LYS A 318 -16.36 16.08 12.35
N ALA A 319 -15.24 16.20 11.65
CA ALA A 319 -14.94 17.35 10.80
C ALA A 319 -14.10 16.95 9.59
N ALA A 320 -14.22 17.76 8.55
CA ALA A 320 -13.25 17.85 7.48
C ALA A 320 -12.90 19.32 7.24
N ALA A 321 -11.64 19.60 6.90
CA ALA A 321 -11.26 20.92 6.43
C ALA A 321 -10.17 20.80 5.37
N VAL A 322 -10.22 21.71 4.39
CA VAL A 322 -9.27 21.75 3.28
C VAL A 322 -8.74 23.16 3.19
N VAL A 323 -7.42 23.27 3.13
CA VAL A 323 -6.72 24.52 2.88
C VAL A 323 -5.85 24.30 1.64
N MET A 324 -6.02 25.12 0.62
CA MET A 324 -5.32 24.97 -0.65
C MET A 324 -4.83 26.31 -1.19
N ASP A 325 -3.76 26.30 -1.98
CA ASP A 325 -3.36 27.43 -2.81
C ASP A 325 -4.19 27.41 -4.10
N PRO A 326 -5.00 28.46 -4.37
CA PRO A 326 -5.87 28.48 -5.52
C PRO A 326 -5.13 28.59 -6.86
N ASN A 327 -3.84 28.94 -6.87
CA ASN A 327 -3.11 29.28 -8.09
C ASN A 327 -2.33 28.10 -8.70
N ASN A 328 -2.23 26.97 -7.99
CA ASN A 328 -1.51 25.79 -8.45
C ASN A 328 -2.18 24.46 -8.05
N GLY A 329 -3.15 24.45 -7.12
CA GLY A 329 -3.79 23.24 -6.64
C GLY A 329 -3.05 22.56 -5.47
N GLU A 330 -2.00 23.17 -4.93
CA GLU A 330 -1.30 22.62 -3.75
C GLU A 330 -2.24 22.57 -2.54
N VAL A 331 -2.41 21.39 -1.96
CA VAL A 331 -3.15 21.22 -0.70
C VAL A 331 -2.19 21.47 0.46
N LEU A 332 -2.45 22.54 1.22
CA LEU A 332 -1.59 23.02 2.30
C LEU A 332 -1.96 22.44 3.67
N ALA A 333 -3.23 22.10 3.86
CA ALA A 333 -3.70 21.32 5.00
C ALA A 333 -4.95 20.52 4.61
N LEU A 334 -5.03 19.26 5.04
CA LEU A 334 -6.11 18.33 4.75
C LEU A 334 -6.55 17.65 6.04
N ILE A 335 -7.60 18.15 6.66
CA ILE A 335 -8.06 17.68 7.97
C ILE A 335 -9.21 16.69 7.78
N SER A 336 -9.09 15.52 8.41
CA SER A 336 -10.16 14.55 8.58
C SER A 336 -10.17 14.07 10.04
N LEU A 337 -11.28 14.29 10.75
CA LEU A 337 -11.43 13.92 12.16
C LEU A 337 -12.67 13.04 12.39
N PRO A 338 -12.58 12.04 13.29
CA PRO A 338 -11.41 11.68 14.10
C PRO A 338 -10.33 10.94 13.30
N GLY A 339 -9.06 11.21 13.61
CA GLY A 339 -7.90 10.49 13.08
C GLY A 339 -7.51 9.26 13.92
N TYR A 340 -6.42 8.60 13.54
CA TYR A 340 -5.86 7.43 14.23
C TYR A 340 -4.32 7.46 14.18
N ASP A 341 -3.65 6.47 14.80
CA ASP A 341 -2.19 6.38 14.79
C ASP A 341 -1.70 5.39 13.73
N ASN A 342 -1.00 5.88 12.70
CA ASN A 342 -0.40 5.06 11.64
C ASN A 342 0.68 4.10 12.17
N ASN A 343 1.38 4.49 13.25
CA ASN A 343 2.41 3.64 13.84
C ASN A 343 1.82 2.35 14.43
N ALA A 344 0.53 2.35 14.81
CA ALA A 344 -0.17 1.15 15.23
C ALA A 344 -0.23 0.10 14.10
N PHE A 345 -0.46 0.53 12.86
CA PHE A 345 -0.48 -0.36 11.69
C PHE A 345 0.93 -0.76 11.24
N ALA A 346 1.85 0.20 11.23
CA ALA A 346 3.22 -0.01 10.80
C ALA A 346 3.98 -1.05 11.64
N ARG A 347 3.64 -1.18 12.93
CA ARG A 347 4.17 -2.19 13.87
C ARG A 347 3.36 -3.48 13.93
N GLY A 348 2.41 -3.69 13.02
CA GLY A 348 1.48 -4.81 13.11
C GLY A 348 0.42 -4.59 14.18
N ILE A 349 -0.71 -4.02 13.78
CA ILE A 349 -1.81 -3.69 14.69
C ILE A 349 -2.40 -4.94 15.33
N SER A 350 -2.66 -4.88 16.64
CA SER A 350 -3.31 -5.99 17.34
C SER A 350 -4.79 -6.12 16.94
N HIS A 351 -5.35 -7.32 17.09
CA HIS A 351 -6.77 -7.56 16.80
C HIS A 351 -7.70 -6.63 17.61
N ASP A 352 -7.36 -6.38 18.87
CA ASP A 352 -8.15 -5.51 19.76
C ASP A 352 -8.08 -4.04 19.34
N GLU A 353 -6.89 -3.51 19.05
CA GLU A 353 -6.72 -2.13 18.55
C GLU A 353 -7.43 -1.93 17.21
N TYR A 354 -7.29 -2.89 16.29
CA TYR A 354 -7.98 -2.83 15.00
C TYR A 354 -9.50 -2.89 15.16
N SER A 355 -9.99 -3.76 16.05
CA SER A 355 -11.42 -3.89 16.37
C SER A 355 -12.01 -2.61 16.97
N GLN A 356 -11.23 -1.86 17.75
CA GLN A 356 -11.66 -0.56 18.29
C GLN A 356 -11.81 0.50 17.19
N LEU A 357 -10.91 0.51 16.20
CA LEU A 357 -10.97 1.47 15.10
C LEU A 357 -12.12 1.18 14.13
N ILE A 358 -12.29 -0.08 13.73
CA ILE A 358 -13.34 -0.46 12.75
C ILE A 358 -14.75 -0.34 13.34
N ASN A 359 -14.92 -0.58 14.64
CA ASN A 359 -16.21 -0.47 15.33
C ASN A 359 -16.41 0.90 15.98
N HIS A 360 -15.51 1.86 15.78
CA HIS A 360 -15.66 3.19 16.33
C HIS A 360 -16.92 3.86 15.76
N PRO A 361 -17.85 4.39 16.60
CA PRO A 361 -19.13 4.93 16.12
C PRO A 361 -18.98 6.12 15.17
N ASP A 362 -17.87 6.86 15.28
CA ASP A 362 -17.53 7.97 14.40
C ASP A 362 -16.65 7.57 13.19
N ASN A 363 -16.48 6.28 12.86
CA ASN A 363 -15.72 5.81 11.69
C ASN A 363 -14.37 6.52 11.53
N SER A 364 -13.41 6.25 12.43
CA SER A 364 -12.12 6.93 12.45
C SER A 364 -11.24 6.64 11.23
N LEU A 365 -11.40 5.48 10.59
CA LEU A 365 -10.67 5.13 9.36
C LEU A 365 -11.19 5.87 8.12
N PHE A 366 -12.35 6.54 8.21
CA PHE A 366 -12.99 7.18 7.07
C PHE A 366 -12.40 8.57 6.77
N HIS A 367 -11.86 8.74 5.57
CA HIS A 367 -11.29 10.00 5.11
C HIS A 367 -12.40 10.96 4.64
N ARG A 368 -12.84 11.84 5.54
CA ARG A 368 -14.00 12.70 5.29
C ARG A 368 -13.79 13.78 4.25
N ALA A 369 -12.57 14.31 4.13
CA ALA A 369 -12.28 15.39 3.21
C ALA A 369 -12.32 14.97 1.73
N VAL A 370 -12.02 13.70 1.43
CA VAL A 370 -11.81 13.19 0.06
C VAL A 370 -12.77 12.06 -0.30
N SER A 371 -13.13 11.19 0.66
CA SER A 371 -14.10 10.10 0.46
C SER A 371 -15.51 10.44 0.97
N GLY A 372 -15.65 11.51 1.75
CA GLY A 372 -16.92 11.92 2.34
C GLY A 372 -17.85 12.60 1.35
N GLU A 373 -19.03 12.02 1.14
CA GLU A 373 -20.06 12.54 0.24
C GLU A 373 -21.20 13.19 1.04
N TYR A 374 -21.42 14.49 0.81
CA TYR A 374 -22.35 15.28 1.61
C TYR A 374 -23.19 16.20 0.72
N PRO A 375 -24.42 16.56 1.13
CA PRO A 375 -25.12 17.67 0.50
C PRO A 375 -24.31 18.96 0.70
N SER A 376 -24.08 19.70 -0.38
CA SER A 376 -23.31 20.96 -0.36
C SER A 376 -24.03 22.08 0.40
N GLY A 377 -25.36 22.04 0.41
CA GLY A 377 -26.18 23.15 0.85
C GLY A 377 -25.79 24.43 0.11
N SER A 378 -25.83 25.56 0.83
CA SER A 378 -25.62 26.87 0.19
C SER A 378 -24.21 27.14 -0.35
N THR A 379 -23.24 26.23 -0.22
CA THR A 379 -21.90 26.40 -0.81
C THR A 379 -21.90 26.30 -2.33
N ILE A 380 -22.89 25.65 -2.95
CA ILE A 380 -22.98 25.52 -4.43
C ILE A 380 -23.45 26.80 -5.13
N LYS A 381 -24.09 27.70 -4.40
CA LYS A 381 -24.73 28.91 -4.95
C LYS A 381 -23.81 29.81 -5.80
N PRO A 382 -22.52 30.01 -5.48
CA PRO A 382 -21.59 30.72 -6.36
C PRO A 382 -21.48 30.09 -7.75
N VAL A 383 -21.42 28.77 -7.84
CA VAL A 383 -21.37 28.03 -9.11
C VAL A 383 -22.64 28.26 -9.92
N LEU A 384 -23.81 28.13 -9.27
CA LEU A 384 -25.09 28.37 -9.95
C LEU A 384 -25.26 29.82 -10.40
N ALA A 385 -24.79 30.79 -9.60
CA ALA A 385 -24.81 32.20 -9.96
C ALA A 385 -23.91 32.49 -11.18
N ALA A 386 -22.72 31.89 -11.23
CA ALA A 386 -21.82 31.99 -12.38
C ALA A 386 -22.46 31.43 -13.64
N ALA A 387 -23.04 30.22 -13.57
CA ALA A 387 -23.74 29.60 -14.69
C ALA A 387 -24.91 30.46 -15.21
N ALA A 388 -25.70 31.05 -14.33
CA ALA A 388 -26.84 31.88 -14.73
C ALA A 388 -26.43 33.21 -15.37
N LEU A 389 -25.28 33.77 -14.98
CA LEU A 389 -24.68 34.95 -15.60
C LEU A 389 -24.08 34.60 -16.97
N GLU A 390 -23.37 33.47 -17.07
CA GLU A 390 -22.74 33.00 -18.31
C GLU A 390 -23.77 32.69 -19.40
N GLU A 391 -24.88 32.05 -19.03
CA GLU A 391 -25.99 31.76 -19.93
C GLU A 391 -26.85 32.99 -20.27
N GLY A 392 -26.55 34.15 -19.69
CA GLY A 392 -27.31 35.40 -19.90
C GLY A 392 -28.76 35.35 -19.36
N ILE A 393 -29.10 34.38 -18.51
CA ILE A 393 -30.42 34.26 -17.88
C ILE A 393 -30.67 35.41 -16.91
N ILE A 394 -29.61 35.85 -16.25
CA ILE A 394 -29.59 37.06 -15.43
C ILE A 394 -28.45 37.98 -15.87
N SER A 395 -28.61 39.26 -15.55
CA SER A 395 -27.51 40.21 -15.52
C SER A 395 -27.20 40.57 -14.06
N GLU A 396 -26.10 41.28 -13.84
CA GLU A 396 -25.75 41.81 -12.53
C GLU A 396 -26.82 42.72 -11.89
N ARG A 397 -27.74 43.26 -12.72
CA ARG A 397 -28.82 44.18 -12.32
C ARG A 397 -30.16 43.49 -12.17
N THR A 398 -30.27 42.23 -12.56
CA THR A 398 -31.51 41.48 -12.44
C THR A 398 -31.86 41.33 -10.95
N THR A 399 -33.09 41.71 -10.59
CA THR A 399 -33.57 41.65 -9.21
C THR A 399 -34.86 40.85 -9.11
N PHE A 400 -34.98 40.08 -8.04
CA PHE A 400 -36.22 39.40 -7.66
C PHE A 400 -36.66 39.86 -6.27
N ASN A 401 -37.97 39.94 -6.06
CA ASN A 401 -38.51 40.25 -4.74
C ASN A 401 -38.60 38.97 -3.90
N SER A 402 -37.70 38.81 -2.92
CA SER A 402 -37.75 37.69 -1.98
C SER A 402 -38.76 38.01 -0.87
N VAL A 403 -39.86 37.27 -0.84
CA VAL A 403 -40.95 37.39 0.14
C VAL A 403 -41.01 36.22 1.14
N GLY A 404 -39.94 35.41 1.19
CA GLY A 404 -39.79 34.30 2.14
C GLY A 404 -39.97 32.91 1.54
N GLY A 405 -40.14 32.80 0.22
CA GLY A 405 -40.22 31.52 -0.50
C GLY A 405 -41.00 31.66 -1.81
N ILE A 406 -41.23 30.52 -2.49
CA ILE A 406 -42.09 30.43 -3.67
C ILE A 406 -43.16 29.35 -3.51
N SER A 407 -44.32 29.55 -4.13
CA SER A 407 -45.42 28.58 -4.12
C SER A 407 -45.65 28.02 -5.53
N ILE A 408 -45.59 26.71 -5.66
CA ILE A 408 -45.90 26.00 -6.90
C ILE A 408 -47.09 25.09 -6.66
N SER A 409 -48.25 25.50 -7.18
CA SER A 409 -49.50 24.79 -6.97
C SER A 409 -49.75 24.60 -5.45
N GLN A 410 -49.82 23.37 -4.95
CA GLN A 410 -49.99 23.07 -3.52
C GLN A 410 -48.70 23.08 -2.68
N TRP A 411 -47.53 23.20 -3.31
CA TRP A 411 -46.24 23.10 -2.63
C TRP A 411 -45.63 24.46 -2.34
N PHE A 412 -45.00 24.61 -1.18
CA PHE A 412 -44.27 25.81 -0.79
C PHE A 412 -42.80 25.49 -0.56
N PHE A 413 -41.92 26.25 -1.22
CA PHE A 413 -40.47 26.14 -1.07
C PHE A 413 -39.98 27.34 -0.25
N PRO A 414 -39.60 27.13 1.03
CA PRO A 414 -39.30 28.22 1.95
C PRO A 414 -37.91 28.82 1.70
N ASP A 415 -37.80 30.14 1.92
CA ASP A 415 -36.52 30.77 2.22
C ASP A 415 -36.16 30.60 3.70
N TRP A 416 -34.89 30.74 4.04
CA TRP A 416 -34.45 30.60 5.44
C TRP A 416 -34.94 31.77 6.31
N LYS A 417 -35.21 32.92 5.72
CA LYS A 417 -35.74 34.10 6.40
C LYS A 417 -37.25 34.27 6.14
N ALA A 418 -38.04 34.12 7.21
CA ALA A 418 -39.47 34.46 7.19
C ALA A 418 -39.68 35.95 6.83
N GLY A 419 -40.63 36.22 5.93
CA GLY A 419 -40.87 37.56 5.38
C GLY A 419 -39.89 37.99 4.27
N GLY A 420 -38.87 37.17 3.99
CA GLY A 420 -37.96 37.33 2.86
C GLY A 420 -36.88 38.41 3.03
N HIS A 421 -36.20 38.67 1.92
CA HIS A 421 -35.06 39.59 1.84
C HIS A 421 -35.39 40.89 1.09
N GLY A 422 -36.61 41.05 0.58
CA GLY A 422 -37.01 42.14 -0.30
C GLY A 422 -36.34 42.04 -1.68
N LEU A 423 -36.19 43.16 -2.37
CA LEU A 423 -35.49 43.21 -3.66
C LEU A 423 -34.04 42.71 -3.51
N THR A 424 -33.70 41.71 -4.31
CA THR A 424 -32.46 40.95 -4.21
C THR A 424 -31.86 40.76 -5.59
N ASP A 425 -30.65 41.28 -5.80
CA ASP A 425 -29.78 40.98 -6.95
C ASP A 425 -28.87 39.79 -6.65
N VAL A 426 -28.06 39.37 -7.62
CA VAL A 426 -27.15 38.22 -7.48
C VAL A 426 -26.12 38.41 -6.37
N ARG A 427 -25.62 39.63 -6.16
CA ARG A 427 -24.61 39.93 -5.12
C ARG A 427 -25.22 39.79 -3.73
N LYS A 428 -26.40 40.38 -3.50
CA LYS A 428 -27.15 40.25 -2.25
C LYS A 428 -27.64 38.82 -2.04
N ALA A 429 -28.02 38.11 -3.11
CA ALA A 429 -28.43 36.71 -3.04
C ALA A 429 -27.30 35.82 -2.50
N LEU A 430 -26.06 36.02 -2.98
CA LEU A 430 -24.88 35.32 -2.47
C LEU A 430 -24.55 35.76 -1.04
N ALA A 431 -24.57 37.07 -0.77
CA ALA A 431 -24.23 37.65 0.52
C ALA A 431 -25.13 37.15 1.66
N GLN A 432 -26.45 37.20 1.44
CA GLN A 432 -27.47 36.81 2.42
C GLN A 432 -27.99 35.39 2.19
N SER A 433 -27.39 34.64 1.26
CA SER A 433 -27.76 33.25 0.97
C SER A 433 -29.24 33.05 0.60
N VAL A 434 -29.86 33.98 -0.12
CA VAL A 434 -31.31 34.04 -0.37
C VAL A 434 -31.79 32.88 -1.25
N ASN A 435 -32.47 31.88 -0.69
CA ASN A 435 -32.90 30.68 -1.43
C ASN A 435 -33.85 31.03 -2.59
N THR A 436 -34.75 31.99 -2.35
CA THR A 436 -35.74 32.41 -3.35
C THR A 436 -35.08 32.81 -4.67
N PHE A 437 -33.96 33.54 -4.63
CA PHE A 437 -33.24 33.95 -5.84
C PHE A 437 -32.72 32.73 -6.62
N PHE A 438 -32.20 31.72 -5.91
CA PHE A 438 -31.67 30.50 -6.52
C PHE A 438 -32.77 29.59 -7.07
N TYR A 439 -33.97 29.61 -6.49
CA TYR A 439 -35.13 28.93 -7.08
C TYR A 439 -35.51 29.54 -8.44
N TYR A 440 -35.51 30.88 -8.55
CA TYR A 440 -35.77 31.56 -9.83
C TYR A 440 -34.73 31.19 -10.88
N ILE A 441 -33.44 31.32 -10.59
CA ILE A 441 -32.41 31.05 -11.62
C ILE A 441 -32.21 29.57 -11.92
N GLY A 442 -32.52 28.68 -10.98
CA GLY A 442 -32.44 27.23 -11.18
C GLY A 442 -33.66 26.67 -11.92
N GLY A 443 -34.84 26.72 -11.30
CA GLY A 443 -36.07 26.13 -11.85
C GLY A 443 -36.95 27.10 -12.64
N GLY A 444 -36.80 28.41 -12.46
CA GLY A 444 -37.74 29.39 -12.98
C GLY A 444 -38.93 29.62 -12.04
N TYR A 445 -39.67 30.70 -12.25
CA TYR A 445 -40.88 30.99 -11.48
C TYR A 445 -41.79 31.96 -12.23
N GLN A 446 -43.08 31.66 -12.32
CA GLN A 446 -44.06 32.43 -13.10
C GLN A 446 -43.60 32.65 -14.55
N ASN A 447 -43.31 33.89 -14.94
CA ASN A 447 -42.89 34.25 -16.30
C ASN A 447 -41.36 34.18 -16.49
N PHE A 448 -40.60 33.84 -15.45
CA PHE A 448 -39.14 33.74 -15.51
C PHE A 448 -38.70 32.30 -15.78
N THR A 449 -37.84 32.11 -16.78
CA THR A 449 -37.28 30.79 -17.14
C THR A 449 -35.89 30.64 -16.52
N GLY A 450 -35.72 29.63 -15.66
CA GLY A 450 -34.43 29.29 -15.07
C GLY A 450 -33.53 28.48 -16.01
N LEU A 451 -32.37 28.08 -15.50
CA LEU A 451 -31.40 27.23 -16.19
C LEU A 451 -32.00 25.87 -16.55
N GLY A 452 -32.73 25.26 -15.62
CA GLY A 452 -33.15 23.86 -15.67
C GLY A 452 -32.01 22.91 -15.28
N VAL A 453 -32.38 21.69 -14.90
CA VAL A 453 -31.44 20.70 -14.34
C VAL A 453 -30.28 20.37 -15.30
N ASP A 454 -30.53 20.19 -16.59
CA ASP A 454 -29.50 19.72 -17.53
C ASP A 454 -28.35 20.73 -17.65
N ARG A 455 -28.66 22.03 -17.75
CA ARG A 455 -27.65 23.09 -17.74
C ARG A 455 -26.97 23.22 -16.38
N MET A 456 -27.73 23.12 -15.28
CA MET A 456 -27.15 23.16 -13.94
C MET A 456 -26.11 22.06 -13.73
N VAL A 457 -26.46 20.82 -14.09
CA VAL A 457 -25.58 19.65 -13.97
C VAL A 457 -24.34 19.79 -14.86
N ASN A 458 -24.51 20.29 -16.10
CA ASN A 458 -23.37 20.55 -16.98
C ASN A 458 -22.39 21.54 -16.35
N TYR A 459 -22.85 22.71 -15.88
CA TYR A 459 -21.96 23.67 -15.22
C TYR A 459 -21.39 23.13 -13.90
N PHE A 460 -22.14 22.34 -13.12
CA PHE A 460 -21.61 21.71 -11.92
C PHE A 460 -20.46 20.76 -12.26
N GLY A 461 -20.62 19.94 -13.30
CA GLY A 461 -19.54 19.13 -13.85
C GLY A 461 -18.38 19.96 -14.38
N GLU A 462 -18.67 21.14 -14.93
CA GLU A 462 -17.62 22.03 -15.37
C GLU A 462 -16.76 22.56 -14.22
N PHE A 463 -17.35 22.79 -13.06
CA PHE A 463 -16.62 23.16 -11.84
C PHE A 463 -15.99 21.96 -11.10
N GLY A 464 -15.98 20.76 -11.70
CA GLY A 464 -15.32 19.57 -11.17
C GLY A 464 -16.19 18.67 -10.28
N LEU A 465 -17.51 18.90 -10.22
CA LEU A 465 -18.42 18.05 -9.45
C LEU A 465 -18.84 16.80 -10.22
N GLY A 466 -19.15 15.72 -9.50
CA GLY A 466 -19.59 14.45 -10.11
C GLY A 466 -18.47 13.64 -10.77
N ALA A 467 -17.21 14.06 -10.58
CA ALA A 467 -16.02 13.33 -10.97
C ALA A 467 -14.95 13.45 -9.87
N GLN A 468 -14.03 12.49 -9.83
CA GLN A 468 -12.83 12.58 -8.99
C GLN A 468 -12.00 13.81 -9.40
N THR A 469 -11.50 14.57 -8.43
CA THR A 469 -10.64 15.74 -8.65
C THR A 469 -9.26 15.32 -9.17
N GLY A 470 -8.87 14.07 -8.88
CA GLY A 470 -7.58 13.53 -9.27
C GLY A 470 -6.49 13.79 -8.24
N ILE A 471 -6.83 14.09 -6.98
CA ILE A 471 -5.85 14.15 -5.91
C ILE A 471 -5.02 12.87 -5.84
N ASP A 472 -3.75 13.00 -5.47
CA ASP A 472 -2.79 11.92 -5.33
C ASP A 472 -2.97 11.12 -4.03
N LEU A 473 -4.23 10.75 -3.77
CA LEU A 473 -4.67 9.87 -2.70
C LEU A 473 -5.61 8.79 -3.25
N ALA A 474 -5.56 7.61 -2.66
CA ALA A 474 -6.52 6.56 -2.96
C ALA A 474 -7.86 6.77 -2.24
N GLY A 475 -8.93 6.19 -2.79
CA GLY A 475 -10.25 6.20 -2.17
C GLY A 475 -11.05 7.51 -2.36
N GLU A 476 -10.68 8.32 -3.35
CA GLU A 476 -11.42 9.53 -3.69
C GLU A 476 -12.84 9.22 -4.18
N ALA A 477 -13.83 9.87 -3.57
CA ALA A 477 -15.21 9.79 -4.04
C ALA A 477 -15.45 10.77 -5.20
N SER A 478 -16.26 10.37 -6.17
CA SER A 478 -16.65 11.23 -7.29
C SER A 478 -17.67 12.30 -6.89
N GLY A 479 -18.30 12.17 -5.72
CA GLY A 479 -19.56 12.84 -5.45
C GLY A 479 -20.67 12.31 -6.37
N PHE A 480 -21.79 13.02 -6.39
CA PHE A 480 -22.93 12.62 -7.21
C PHE A 480 -23.72 13.83 -7.73
N LEU A 481 -23.92 13.87 -9.04
CA LEU A 481 -24.78 14.83 -9.73
C LEU A 481 -26.04 14.12 -10.25
N PRO A 482 -27.25 14.49 -9.77
CA PRO A 482 -28.46 13.83 -10.20
C PRO A 482 -28.90 14.27 -11.60
N SER A 483 -29.37 13.32 -12.41
CA SER A 483 -30.00 13.58 -13.72
C SER A 483 -31.43 13.05 -13.77
N LYS A 484 -32.18 13.48 -14.80
CA LYS A 484 -33.55 12.98 -15.04
C LYS A 484 -33.56 11.47 -15.28
N GLU A 485 -32.65 10.99 -16.11
CA GLU A 485 -32.49 9.58 -16.48
C GLU A 485 -32.09 8.74 -15.27
N TRP A 486 -31.19 9.27 -14.43
CA TRP A 486 -30.82 8.61 -13.18
C TRP A 486 -32.04 8.45 -12.26
N LYS A 487 -32.83 9.52 -12.07
CA LYS A 487 -33.97 9.49 -11.16
C LYS A 487 -35.03 8.49 -11.62
N GLU A 488 -35.33 8.46 -12.91
CA GLU A 488 -36.27 7.49 -13.50
C GLU A 488 -35.77 6.06 -13.34
N LYS A 489 -34.48 5.81 -13.61
CA LYS A 489 -33.89 4.47 -13.54
C LYS A 489 -33.73 3.95 -12.11
N VAL A 490 -33.31 4.79 -11.17
CA VAL A 490 -32.93 4.38 -9.80
C VAL A 490 -34.09 4.51 -8.83
N LYS A 491 -34.89 5.57 -8.94
CA LYS A 491 -36.04 5.83 -8.05
C LYS A 491 -37.39 5.45 -8.65
N GLY A 492 -37.47 5.20 -9.96
CA GLY A 492 -38.74 4.93 -10.63
C GLY A 492 -39.67 6.14 -10.69
N GLU A 493 -39.11 7.35 -10.58
CA GLU A 493 -39.85 8.61 -10.52
C GLU A 493 -39.39 9.56 -11.64
N SER A 494 -40.33 10.27 -12.25
CA SER A 494 -40.02 11.36 -13.17
C SER A 494 -39.35 12.54 -12.43
N TRP A 495 -38.59 13.33 -13.17
CA TRP A 495 -38.04 14.59 -12.64
C TRP A 495 -39.12 15.66 -12.52
N TYR A 496 -39.26 16.23 -11.32
CA TYR A 496 -40.18 17.31 -11.03
C TYR A 496 -39.45 18.63 -10.84
N ILE A 497 -40.16 19.74 -11.02
CA ILE A 497 -39.58 21.07 -10.83
C ILE A 497 -39.04 21.31 -9.42
N GLY A 498 -39.64 20.66 -8.41
CA GLY A 498 -39.16 20.69 -7.03
C GLY A 498 -37.74 20.14 -6.86
N ASP A 499 -37.39 19.11 -7.64
CA ASP A 499 -36.04 18.54 -7.63
C ASP A 499 -35.01 19.58 -8.10
N THR A 500 -35.35 20.36 -9.13
CA THR A 500 -34.52 21.46 -9.62
C THR A 500 -34.34 22.55 -8.57
N TYR A 501 -35.38 22.90 -7.80
CA TYR A 501 -35.26 23.90 -6.74
C TYR A 501 -34.37 23.42 -5.59
N HIS A 502 -34.48 22.15 -5.19
CA HIS A 502 -33.59 21.58 -4.18
C HIS A 502 -32.15 21.55 -4.68
N LEU A 503 -31.92 21.07 -5.90
CA LEU A 503 -30.61 21.04 -6.52
C LEU A 503 -29.98 22.45 -6.57
N ALA A 504 -30.79 23.48 -6.86
CA ALA A 504 -30.33 24.86 -6.97
C ALA A 504 -29.77 25.46 -5.67
N ILE A 505 -30.11 24.87 -4.52
CA ILE A 505 -29.60 25.28 -3.22
C ILE A 505 -28.68 24.24 -2.58
N GLY A 506 -28.23 23.25 -3.36
CA GLY A 506 -27.31 22.20 -2.91
C GLY A 506 -27.97 21.14 -2.03
N GLN A 507 -29.26 20.89 -2.26
CA GLN A 507 -30.09 19.93 -1.54
C GLN A 507 -30.70 18.90 -2.50
N GLY A 508 -31.36 17.90 -1.95
CA GLY A 508 -31.91 16.78 -2.72
C GLY A 508 -30.86 15.70 -2.91
N ASP A 509 -30.64 15.29 -4.15
CA ASP A 509 -29.78 14.15 -4.48
C ASP A 509 -28.34 14.53 -4.85
N ILE A 510 -27.95 15.80 -4.74
CA ILE A 510 -26.56 16.19 -4.97
C ILE A 510 -25.66 15.81 -3.79
N LEU A 511 -24.52 15.19 -4.08
CA LEU A 511 -23.46 14.91 -3.11
C LEU A 511 -22.13 15.48 -3.61
N VAL A 512 -21.38 16.10 -2.71
CA VAL A 512 -20.06 16.67 -2.97
C VAL A 512 -19.08 16.28 -1.86
N THR A 513 -17.79 16.29 -2.18
CA THR A 513 -16.72 16.16 -1.18
C THR A 513 -16.24 17.53 -0.69
N PRO A 514 -15.69 17.65 0.54
CA PRO A 514 -15.06 18.89 1.00
C PRO A 514 -13.93 19.38 0.10
N LEU A 515 -13.16 18.46 -0.50
CA LEU A 515 -12.14 18.77 -1.50
C LEU A 515 -12.74 19.41 -2.76
N GLN A 516 -13.78 18.80 -3.34
CA GLN A 516 -14.49 19.39 -4.49
C GLN A 516 -15.04 20.80 -4.20
N VAL A 517 -15.50 21.05 -2.97
CA VAL A 517 -15.95 22.38 -2.54
C VAL A 517 -14.80 23.40 -2.47
N ALA A 518 -13.62 22.97 -2.04
CA ALA A 518 -12.42 23.80 -2.08
C ALA A 518 -12.00 24.10 -3.53
N ASP A 519 -11.98 23.08 -4.40
CA ASP A 519 -11.56 23.22 -5.80
C ASP A 519 -12.43 24.20 -6.60
N PHE A 520 -13.77 24.07 -6.54
CA PHE A 520 -14.62 25.03 -7.25
C PHE A 520 -14.52 26.44 -6.63
N THR A 521 -14.20 26.54 -5.33
CA THR A 521 -13.99 27.83 -4.68
C THR A 521 -12.68 28.48 -5.15
N ALA A 522 -11.66 27.67 -5.45
CA ALA A 522 -10.40 28.11 -6.04
C ALA A 522 -10.60 28.80 -7.38
N VAL A 523 -11.54 28.33 -8.21
CA VAL A 523 -11.90 28.98 -9.49
C VAL A 523 -12.29 30.45 -9.30
N PHE A 524 -13.06 30.77 -8.25
CA PHE A 524 -13.44 32.15 -7.95
C PHE A 524 -12.29 32.96 -7.37
N ALA A 525 -11.37 32.31 -6.64
CA ALA A 525 -10.19 32.94 -6.07
C ALA A 525 -9.16 33.33 -7.16
N ASN A 526 -8.81 32.40 -8.05
CA ASN A 526 -7.77 32.62 -9.06
C ASN A 526 -8.28 33.30 -10.35
N GLY A 527 -9.59 33.42 -10.55
CA GLY A 527 -10.16 34.14 -11.69
C GLY A 527 -10.48 33.26 -12.92
N SER A 528 -11.14 32.12 -12.73
CA SER A 528 -11.66 31.21 -13.79
C SER A 528 -10.74 30.04 -14.19
N SER A 529 -9.83 29.60 -13.30
CA SER A 529 -8.99 28.42 -13.55
C SER A 529 -9.27 27.30 -12.55
N LEU A 530 -9.40 26.07 -13.04
CA LEU A 530 -9.57 24.86 -12.24
C LEU A 530 -8.27 24.07 -12.29
N TYR A 531 -7.63 23.89 -11.14
CA TYR A 531 -6.40 23.12 -10.98
C TYR A 531 -6.71 21.73 -10.44
N ARG A 532 -5.84 20.76 -10.74
CA ARG A 532 -5.85 19.46 -10.09
C ARG A 532 -5.30 19.62 -8.67
N PRO A 533 -6.03 19.27 -7.61
CA PRO A 533 -5.46 19.27 -6.27
C PRO A 533 -4.36 18.21 -6.15
N HIS A 534 -3.30 18.50 -5.40
CA HIS A 534 -2.21 17.55 -5.15
C HIS A 534 -1.56 17.79 -3.79
N LEU A 535 -1.05 16.71 -3.18
CA LEU A 535 -0.30 16.70 -1.93
C LEU A 535 1.19 16.62 -2.17
N VAL A 536 1.68 15.90 -3.17
CA VAL A 536 3.11 15.88 -3.50
C VAL A 536 3.43 17.12 -4.32
N LYS A 537 4.45 17.87 -3.91
CA LYS A 537 4.93 19.07 -4.60
C LYS A 537 6.13 18.75 -5.49
N GLU A 538 7.09 18.01 -4.96
CA GLU A 538 8.30 17.60 -5.66
C GLU A 538 8.74 16.20 -5.24
N ILE A 539 9.40 15.52 -6.17
CA ILE A 539 10.03 14.22 -5.96
C ILE A 539 11.53 14.45 -5.93
N LEU A 540 12.20 13.87 -4.94
CA LEU A 540 13.65 13.92 -4.77
C LEU A 540 14.25 12.53 -4.95
N THR A 541 15.50 12.48 -5.39
CA THR A 541 16.34 11.28 -5.29
C THR A 541 16.56 10.87 -3.84
N ALA A 542 17.00 9.62 -3.60
CA ALA A 542 17.35 9.14 -2.25
C ALA A 542 18.43 9.97 -1.53
N GLY A 543 19.20 10.77 -2.26
CA GLY A 543 20.19 11.72 -1.71
C GLY A 543 19.68 13.16 -1.57
N ASP A 544 18.35 13.35 -1.51
CA ASP A 544 17.66 14.65 -1.38
C ASP A 544 18.00 15.67 -2.47
N LYS A 545 18.37 15.19 -3.67
CA LYS A 545 18.49 16.05 -4.85
C LYS A 545 17.18 16.05 -5.63
N HIS A 546 16.75 17.23 -6.06
CA HIS A 546 15.60 17.41 -6.94
C HIS A 546 15.63 16.44 -8.12
N PHE A 547 14.48 15.78 -8.37
CA PHE A 547 14.31 14.84 -9.46
C PHE A 547 13.22 15.34 -10.43
N VAL A 548 12.01 15.58 -9.94
CA VAL A 548 10.84 15.96 -10.75
C VAL A 548 9.91 16.89 -9.95
N ASP A 549 9.42 17.94 -10.61
CA ASP A 549 8.30 18.76 -10.11
C ASP A 549 6.96 18.17 -10.55
N ILE A 550 5.93 18.30 -9.71
CA ILE A 550 4.55 17.93 -10.10
C ILE A 550 3.97 19.00 -11.03
N GLU A 551 3.27 18.56 -12.08
CA GLU A 551 2.63 19.45 -13.05
C GLU A 551 1.46 20.22 -12.39
N THR A 552 1.54 21.55 -12.45
CA THR A 552 0.55 22.47 -11.86
C THR A 552 -0.26 23.21 -12.92
N ALA A 553 -0.40 22.64 -14.12
CA ALA A 553 -1.20 23.26 -15.17
C ALA A 553 -2.70 23.19 -14.85
N PRO A 554 -3.49 24.24 -15.16
CA PRO A 554 -4.93 24.18 -14.94
C PRO A 554 -5.56 23.14 -15.89
N ILE A 555 -6.40 22.26 -15.33
CA ILE A 555 -7.20 21.29 -16.08
C ILE A 555 -8.15 22.03 -17.02
N ARG A 556 -8.66 23.17 -16.57
CA ARG A 556 -9.50 24.06 -17.36
C ARG A 556 -9.29 25.51 -16.98
N SER A 557 -9.38 26.41 -17.95
CA SER A 557 -9.30 27.84 -17.72
C SER A 557 -10.25 28.60 -18.65
N GLY A 558 -10.72 29.77 -18.18
CA GLY A 558 -11.49 30.71 -18.99
C GLY A 558 -12.85 30.20 -19.48
N PHE A 559 -13.46 29.25 -18.76
CA PHE A 559 -14.77 28.68 -19.11
C PHE A 559 -15.94 29.51 -18.59
N ILE A 560 -15.70 30.42 -17.64
CA ILE A 560 -16.63 31.49 -17.24
C ILE A 560 -15.95 32.84 -17.51
N ASP A 561 -16.69 33.79 -18.07
CA ASP A 561 -16.17 35.13 -18.32
C ASP A 561 -15.65 35.80 -17.03
N SER A 562 -14.48 36.44 -17.13
CA SER A 562 -13.83 37.11 -15.99
C SER A 562 -14.73 38.15 -15.30
N TYR A 563 -15.60 38.83 -16.05
CA TYR A 563 -16.59 39.75 -15.53
C TYR A 563 -17.62 39.03 -14.67
N ASN A 564 -18.14 37.89 -15.13
CA ASN A 564 -19.11 37.08 -14.40
C ASN A 564 -18.49 36.52 -13.10
N ILE A 565 -17.24 36.06 -13.17
CA ILE A 565 -16.47 35.67 -11.97
C ILE A 565 -16.37 36.84 -10.98
N GLN A 566 -16.05 38.05 -11.45
CA GLN A 566 -15.95 39.23 -10.60
C GLN A 566 -17.28 39.57 -9.91
N VAL A 567 -18.42 39.48 -10.61
CA VAL A 567 -19.75 39.69 -10.00
C VAL A 567 -20.00 38.69 -8.87
N VAL A 568 -19.63 37.42 -9.06
CA VAL A 568 -19.78 36.37 -8.02
C VAL A 568 -18.82 36.62 -6.85
N ARG A 569 -17.56 36.97 -7.12
CA ARG A 569 -16.56 37.36 -6.10
C ARG A 569 -17.06 38.50 -5.23
N GLU A 570 -17.68 39.52 -5.82
CA GLU A 570 -18.27 40.65 -5.09
C GLU A 570 -19.41 40.19 -4.18
N GLY A 571 -20.27 39.27 -4.65
CA GLY A 571 -21.29 38.65 -3.80
C GLY A 571 -20.71 37.86 -2.62
N MET A 572 -19.66 37.06 -2.87
CA MET A 572 -18.94 36.32 -1.82
C MET A 572 -18.23 37.28 -0.84
N ARG A 573 -17.71 38.42 -1.31
CA ARG A 573 -17.17 39.47 -0.44
C ARG A 573 -18.26 40.11 0.40
N GLN A 574 -19.43 40.36 -0.19
CA GLN A 574 -20.58 40.90 0.53
C GLN A 574 -21.09 39.96 1.62
N ALA A 575 -20.88 38.64 1.52
CA ALA A 575 -21.17 37.72 2.61
C ALA A 575 -20.43 38.09 3.90
N VAL A 576 -19.19 38.59 3.79
CA VAL A 576 -18.40 39.08 4.92
C VAL A 576 -18.74 40.53 5.27
N THR A 577 -18.93 41.42 4.29
CA THR A 577 -19.13 42.84 4.59
C THR A 577 -20.55 43.19 5.03
N THR A 578 -21.58 42.42 4.69
CA THR A 578 -22.98 42.70 5.06
C THR A 578 -23.86 41.46 5.24
N GLY A 579 -23.33 40.27 4.94
CA GLY A 579 -24.12 39.04 4.80
C GLY A 579 -23.99 38.04 5.95
N SER A 580 -23.88 36.74 5.64
CA SER A 580 -23.92 35.65 6.63
C SER A 580 -22.57 35.34 7.31
N ALA A 581 -21.46 35.91 6.85
CA ALA A 581 -20.11 35.60 7.31
C ALA A 581 -19.41 36.81 7.96
N GLN A 582 -20.17 37.72 8.59
CA GLN A 582 -19.67 39.01 9.08
C GLN A 582 -18.58 38.92 10.15
N SER A 583 -18.52 37.82 10.88
CA SER A 583 -17.48 37.60 11.88
C SER A 583 -16.07 37.61 11.26
N LEU A 584 -15.92 37.27 9.97
CA LEU A 584 -14.64 37.33 9.24
C LEU A 584 -14.11 38.74 9.00
N ARG A 585 -14.89 39.80 9.29
CA ARG A 585 -14.38 41.19 9.20
C ARG A 585 -13.22 41.49 10.14
N SER A 586 -13.03 40.67 11.19
CA SER A 586 -11.93 40.84 12.13
C SER A 586 -10.59 40.32 11.63
N VAL A 587 -10.56 39.56 10.52
CA VAL A 587 -9.32 39.09 9.90
C VAL A 587 -8.56 40.31 9.35
N PRO A 588 -7.21 40.39 9.48
CA PRO A 588 -6.44 41.57 9.09
C PRO A 588 -6.33 41.80 7.58
N VAL A 589 -6.89 40.88 6.77
CA VAL A 589 -6.99 40.99 5.32
C VAL A 589 -8.46 40.89 4.87
N THR A 590 -8.72 41.29 3.64
CA THR A 590 -10.03 41.16 3.01
C THR A 590 -10.34 39.70 2.71
N VAL A 591 -11.53 39.24 3.13
CA VAL A 591 -11.97 37.84 2.96
C VAL A 591 -13.24 37.80 2.13
N ALA A 592 -13.37 36.82 1.24
CA ALA A 592 -14.63 36.49 0.58
C ALA A 592 -14.99 35.03 0.87
N GLY A 593 -16.29 34.71 0.91
CA GLY A 593 -16.71 33.35 1.14
C GLY A 593 -18.21 33.14 1.10
N LYS A 594 -18.61 31.92 1.41
CA LYS A 594 -19.99 31.46 1.40
C LYS A 594 -20.23 30.48 2.55
N THR A 595 -21.25 30.76 3.35
CA THR A 595 -21.75 29.80 4.36
C THR A 595 -22.64 28.75 3.72
N GLY A 596 -22.66 27.56 4.31
CA GLY A 596 -23.61 26.51 3.98
C GLY A 596 -24.20 25.87 5.23
N THR A 597 -25.46 25.50 5.15
CA THR A 597 -26.14 24.65 6.13
C THR A 597 -26.82 23.57 5.32
N ALA A 598 -26.45 22.32 5.57
CA ALA A 598 -26.89 21.19 4.78
C ALA A 598 -27.74 20.23 5.63
N GLN A 599 -29.04 20.20 5.36
CA GLN A 599 -29.93 19.22 5.95
C GLN A 599 -29.71 17.86 5.28
N TRP A 600 -29.34 16.86 6.07
CA TRP A 600 -29.11 15.49 5.61
C TRP A 600 -30.05 14.48 6.30
N SER A 601 -30.68 14.91 7.39
CA SER A 601 -31.60 14.13 8.20
C SER A 601 -32.74 15.03 8.68
N THR A 602 -33.89 14.43 8.95
CA THR A 602 -35.03 15.10 9.60
C THR A 602 -34.93 15.09 11.12
N LYS A 603 -34.03 14.28 11.69
CA LYS A 603 -33.89 14.07 13.14
C LYS A 603 -32.58 14.59 13.71
N LEU A 604 -31.53 14.62 12.90
CA LEU A 604 -30.20 15.01 13.33
C LEU A 604 -29.87 16.42 12.85
N PRO A 605 -29.00 17.15 13.59
CA PRO A 605 -28.58 18.49 13.18
C PRO A 605 -27.97 18.52 11.77
N GLU A 606 -28.09 19.67 11.13
CA GLU A 606 -27.52 19.94 9.82
C GLU A 606 -25.99 19.88 9.84
N HIS A 607 -25.39 19.71 8.67
CA HIS A 607 -23.95 19.89 8.50
C HIS A 607 -23.62 21.37 8.33
N ALA A 608 -22.63 21.84 9.10
CA ALA A 608 -22.18 23.22 9.09
C ALA A 608 -21.03 23.37 8.10
N TRP A 609 -21.23 24.20 7.08
CA TRP A 609 -20.27 24.46 6.01
C TRP A 609 -19.81 25.92 6.00
N PHE A 610 -18.55 26.11 5.65
CA PHE A 610 -18.01 27.37 5.16
C PHE A 610 -16.99 27.10 4.06
N THR A 611 -16.98 27.91 3.02
CA THR A 611 -15.87 27.95 2.05
C THR A 611 -15.56 29.40 1.68
N GLY A 612 -14.29 29.72 1.44
CA GLY A 612 -13.88 31.07 1.08
C GLY A 612 -12.41 31.18 0.78
N PHE A 613 -11.98 32.39 0.43
CA PHE A 613 -10.60 32.69 0.08
C PHE A 613 -10.14 34.06 0.61
N ALA A 614 -8.83 34.19 0.77
CA ALA A 614 -8.20 35.42 1.23
C ALA A 614 -6.73 35.52 0.76
N PRO A 615 -6.17 36.74 0.64
CA PRO A 615 -6.86 38.03 0.57
C PRO A 615 -7.84 38.10 -0.62
N TYR A 616 -8.78 39.05 -0.63
CA TYR A 616 -9.78 39.16 -1.70
C TYR A 616 -9.16 39.62 -3.02
N GLU A 617 -8.20 40.53 -2.97
CA GLU A 617 -7.59 41.16 -4.16
C GLU A 617 -6.57 40.24 -4.83
N ASN A 618 -5.71 39.59 -4.04
CA ASN A 618 -4.72 38.63 -4.50
C ASN A 618 -4.82 37.35 -3.65
N PRO A 619 -5.72 36.41 -3.99
CA PRO A 619 -5.95 35.23 -3.16
C PRO A 619 -4.75 34.30 -3.10
N GLU A 620 -4.35 33.97 -1.88
CA GLU A 620 -3.21 33.08 -1.58
C GLU A 620 -3.70 31.77 -0.96
N ILE A 621 -4.90 31.76 -0.40
CA ILE A 621 -5.43 30.60 0.30
C ILE A 621 -6.94 30.49 0.10
N VAL A 622 -7.40 29.27 -0.18
CA VAL A 622 -8.79 28.85 -0.04
C VAL A 622 -8.90 28.01 1.22
N ILE A 623 -9.98 28.19 1.95
CA ILE A 623 -10.33 27.38 3.12
C ILE A 623 -11.77 26.90 3.01
N THR A 624 -11.95 25.58 3.12
CA THR A 624 -13.25 24.92 3.25
C THR A 624 -13.30 24.20 4.59
N VAL A 625 -14.38 24.37 5.35
CA VAL A 625 -14.63 23.71 6.63
C VAL A 625 -16.00 23.07 6.61
N LEU A 626 -16.04 21.78 6.96
CA LEU A 626 -17.23 20.99 7.18
C LEU A 626 -17.22 20.43 8.60
N ILE A 627 -18.28 20.70 9.37
CA ILE A 627 -18.52 20.04 10.65
C ILE A 627 -19.80 19.22 10.54
N GLU A 628 -19.68 17.90 10.63
CA GLU A 628 -20.84 17.01 10.58
C GLU A 628 -21.72 17.25 11.81
N GLN A 629 -23.02 17.40 11.56
CA GLN A 629 -24.02 17.65 12.61
C GLN A 629 -23.68 18.90 13.46
N GLY A 630 -22.92 19.84 12.89
CA GLY A 630 -22.55 21.10 13.55
C GLY A 630 -23.67 22.14 13.57
N GLY A 631 -24.80 21.89 12.93
CA GLY A 631 -25.91 22.83 12.82
C GLY A 631 -25.61 23.97 11.83
N GLU A 632 -25.72 25.22 12.27
CA GLU A 632 -25.61 26.38 11.39
C GLU A 632 -24.16 26.71 11.01
N GLY A 633 -23.87 26.80 9.70
CA GLY A 633 -22.54 27.15 9.17
C GLY A 633 -21.98 28.48 9.70
N SER A 634 -22.84 29.49 9.85
CA SER A 634 -22.44 30.83 10.34
C SER A 634 -21.96 30.83 11.81
N ALA A 635 -22.50 29.90 12.62
CA ALA A 635 -22.25 29.81 14.04
C ALA A 635 -21.06 28.89 14.39
N VAL A 636 -20.74 27.93 13.52
CA VAL A 636 -19.71 26.91 13.80
C VAL A 636 -18.56 26.95 12.80
N ALA A 637 -18.82 26.79 11.51
CA ALA A 637 -17.77 26.71 10.49
C ALA A 637 -17.08 28.06 10.24
N VAL A 638 -17.83 29.17 10.21
CA VAL A 638 -17.25 30.51 10.00
C VAL A 638 -16.30 30.92 11.13
N PRO A 639 -16.62 30.76 12.43
CA PRO A 639 -15.68 31.07 13.50
C PRO A 639 -14.37 30.27 13.44
N ILE A 640 -14.41 29.00 13.03
CA ILE A 640 -13.20 28.17 12.84
C ILE A 640 -12.33 28.77 11.74
N ALA A 641 -12.92 29.05 10.57
CA ALA A 641 -12.20 29.66 9.46
C ALA A 641 -11.65 31.05 9.83
N ARG A 642 -12.42 31.84 10.59
CA ARG A 642 -11.99 33.16 11.07
C ARG A 642 -10.77 33.06 11.98
N GLU A 643 -10.79 32.16 12.95
CA GLU A 643 -9.67 32.00 13.89
C GLU A 643 -8.41 31.54 13.14
N PHE A 644 -8.55 30.61 12.19
CA PHE A 644 -7.43 30.15 11.36
C PHE A 644 -6.88 31.26 10.46
N LEU A 645 -7.72 31.94 9.69
CA LEU A 645 -7.29 33.03 8.79
C LEU A 645 -6.70 34.20 9.59
N TYR A 646 -7.28 34.55 10.74
CA TYR A 646 -6.72 35.57 11.62
C TYR A 646 -5.30 35.18 12.05
N TRP A 647 -5.10 33.95 12.52
CA TRP A 647 -3.78 33.48 12.91
C TRP A 647 -2.79 33.47 11.73
N TYR A 648 -3.21 32.93 10.57
CA TYR A 648 -2.38 32.82 9.37
C TYR A 648 -1.82 34.18 8.92
N PHE A 649 -2.70 35.18 8.79
CA PHE A 649 -2.31 36.52 8.32
C PHE A 649 -1.70 37.42 9.41
N THR A 650 -1.76 37.03 10.69
CA THR A 650 -1.15 37.82 11.79
C THR A 650 0.22 37.28 12.20
N PHE A 651 0.40 35.97 12.24
CA PHE A 651 1.57 35.34 12.89
C PHE A 651 2.41 34.44 11.98
N LYS A 652 1.83 33.83 10.95
CA LYS A 652 2.56 32.90 10.07
C LYS A 652 3.17 33.61 8.87
N ARG A 653 2.46 34.60 8.32
CA ARG A 653 2.94 35.40 7.17
C ARG A 653 3.91 36.52 7.58
N SER A 654 3.84 36.97 8.83
CA SER A 654 4.76 37.96 9.41
C SER A 654 6.13 37.33 9.66
#